data_AF-A0A6L9IUW9-F1
#
_entry.id   AF-A0A6L9IUW9-F1
#
_cell.length_a   1.000
_cell.length_b   1.000
_cell.length_c   1.000
_cell.angle_alpha   90.00
_cell.angle_beta   90.00
_cell.angle_gamma   90.00
#
_symmetry.space_group_name_H-M   'P 1'
#
loop_
_entity.id
_entity.type
_entity.pdbx_description
1 polymer ?
#
loop_
_entity_poly.entity_id
_entity_poly.type
_entity_poly.pdbx_seq_one_letter_code
_entity_poly.pdbx_strand_id
1 'polypeptide(L)'
;RWIWPVTFCVAVLAAYGTEALNRARREDAHGRTYWQVTEGREGRIYRLAKWLGYGLIAAGITILASLLLSRVLYDSFEPLVERVYDNMAGANQAFPDAQSFYSYQFWNVFFLGLFTLAAGVVVRVSRCPIYLPQRLGGIPAWHALVITIIALDLMVAGWDFNPSADPEWLEYKPGAVAWLQEKQAEGVPFRYTTYNWGENPLHANSTWSYDLHDVRGYDSMFPKQYADYMQLIAPQDGLAHNRIDPILYNNPSALASPLLDLLNVRYVVTDWVIPEPPGLHSPLRYVLKDWQTVPPPALSYREVYVDGAVRIYENLDALPRAYTLPYDDLSEDQCGAEPDSFATIITSPDFTADPRRVVIEGFADAGDCEVVYTWPTLDLEADPQPAHITNYGSIEVIANAEVEQEAWLVLADTYFPGWKAFVRPLGADEDEEEVLDIHLVNGNFRGVILQPGAWTVRFRYSPPSFQVGAFASFLSGMLIIFMGMLWLWRLFYREDPTADGTKRIAKNSLAPIILNLFNRGIDFAFAFIMLRILGPGNAGIYYYAIVIFGWFEILTNFGLNTFLTREVARDHGAAGRYLFNSTALRLGLGVVGVPFLLLFLAIRQATVDPALEPQAIAAIVLLYIGLIPASISTGLTALFYAFEKAEFPAVITTISTIVKVTLGLATLLLGWGVVGLAGGAIATNLVTFLVLGWLARPLVSNLFQPLDFGLMWHMMGESWPLMINHLLATVFFKIDVVLMEAINGKTIVGQYSTAYKWLDALNIIPAFLTMALLPVMARQAQDNRPGLRRNYGLAVKLLVMTALPVAVVTTFIAEPLVRVLGGPQYLPAGGIALQIMIWSIPLGWINSVTNYVIVALNRQRTLVIAFVIGVTFNITTNVVFLPIYSYKAAAVITIFSELSLMLAFAWIIRQEVGGMGWHRVLWRPGLGALLLLGIVAGLWQFSPLLAVVLSPVIYGVLLLALRPFGPEEVERIAPLLPGRVRRWALGKNRVGKRPLPE
;
A
#
# COMPACT_ATOMS: atom_id res chain seq x y z
N ARG A 1 -28.76 4.92 -15.93
CA ARG A 1 -27.53 4.08 -16.07
C ARG A 1 -26.81 4.19 -17.43
N TRP A 2 -27.40 4.80 -18.47
CA TRP A 2 -26.77 4.94 -19.82
C TRP A 2 -25.90 6.18 -20.01
N ILE A 3 -25.72 7.00 -18.97
CA ILE A 3 -24.96 8.25 -19.03
C ILE A 3 -23.50 7.98 -19.39
N TRP A 4 -22.85 6.99 -18.76
CA TRP A 4 -21.43 6.70 -18.97
C TRP A 4 -21.06 6.26 -20.40
N PRO A 5 -21.73 5.28 -21.02
CA PRO A 5 -21.45 4.92 -22.42
C PRO A 5 -21.69 6.08 -23.39
N VAL A 6 -22.76 6.86 -23.16
CA VAL A 6 -23.09 8.01 -24.00
C VAL A 6 -22.03 9.11 -23.85
N THR A 7 -21.64 9.47 -22.62
CA THR A 7 -20.58 10.45 -22.35
C THR A 7 -19.24 10.02 -22.94
N PHE A 8 -18.88 8.73 -22.84
CA PHE A 8 -17.66 8.20 -23.46
C PHE A 8 -17.69 8.32 -24.99
N CYS A 9 -18.79 7.91 -25.63
CA CYS A 9 -18.95 8.06 -27.08
C CYS A 9 -18.89 9.53 -27.53
N VAL A 10 -19.53 10.45 -26.79
CA VAL A 10 -19.49 11.89 -27.06
C VAL A 10 -18.07 12.45 -26.93
N ALA A 11 -17.32 12.07 -25.89
CA ALA A 11 -15.94 12.50 -25.69
C ALA A 11 -15.00 11.99 -26.80
N VAL A 12 -15.15 10.73 -27.22
CA VAL A 12 -14.38 10.14 -28.33
C VAL A 12 -14.69 10.85 -29.64
N LEU A 13 -15.97 11.11 -29.95
CA LEU A 13 -16.36 11.86 -31.15
C LEU A 13 -15.85 13.31 -31.12
N ALA A 14 -15.87 13.96 -29.96
CA ALA A 14 -15.30 15.29 -29.78
C ALA A 14 -13.77 15.30 -29.97
N ALA A 15 -13.06 14.26 -29.51
CA ALA A 15 -11.63 14.10 -29.72
C ALA A 15 -11.29 13.91 -31.20
N TYR A 16 -12.02 13.03 -31.92
CA TYR A 16 -11.87 12.88 -33.38
C TYR A 16 -12.16 14.18 -34.13
N GLY A 17 -13.20 14.91 -33.72
CA GLY A 17 -13.51 16.24 -34.26
C GLY A 17 -12.37 17.23 -34.03
N THR A 18 -11.83 17.28 -32.82
CA THR A 18 -10.70 18.15 -32.44
C THR A 18 -9.44 17.81 -33.23
N GLU A 19 -9.13 16.52 -33.38
CA GLU A 19 -7.99 16.07 -34.17
C GLU A 19 -8.16 16.39 -35.66
N ALA A 20 -9.35 16.19 -36.23
CA ALA A 20 -9.64 16.58 -37.61
C ALA A 20 -9.50 18.10 -37.81
N LEU A 21 -9.93 18.90 -36.84
CA LEU A 21 -9.78 20.35 -36.84
C LEU A 21 -8.32 20.79 -36.72
N ASN A 22 -7.48 20.02 -36.02
CA ASN A 22 -6.05 20.31 -35.80
C ASN A 22 -5.18 19.86 -36.98
N ARG A 23 -5.42 18.67 -37.54
CA ARG A 23 -4.69 18.15 -38.72
C ARG A 23 -4.82 19.05 -39.95
N ALA A 24 -5.92 19.80 -40.07
CA ALA A 24 -6.11 20.76 -41.14
C ALA A 24 -5.25 22.05 -41.00
N ARG A 25 -4.48 22.22 -39.90
CA ARG A 25 -3.52 23.32 -39.70
C ARG A 25 -2.07 22.85 -39.95
N ARG A 26 -1.25 23.66 -40.62
CA ARG A 26 0.22 23.47 -40.68
C ARG A 26 0.96 24.73 -40.23
N GLU A 27 2.14 24.52 -39.64
CA GLU A 27 3.06 25.59 -39.23
C GLU A 27 4.11 25.87 -40.31
N ASP A 28 4.37 27.15 -40.55
CA ASP A 28 5.47 27.61 -41.38
C ASP A 28 6.81 27.55 -40.63
N ALA A 29 7.92 27.73 -41.35
CA ALA A 29 9.28 27.69 -40.79
C ALA A 29 9.56 28.79 -39.73
N HIS A 30 8.66 29.77 -39.57
CA HIS A 30 8.71 30.84 -38.57
C HIS A 30 7.69 30.62 -37.44
N GLY A 31 7.07 29.43 -37.34
CA GLY A 31 6.07 29.09 -36.32
C GLY A 31 4.70 29.75 -36.53
N ARG A 32 4.43 30.33 -37.70
CA ARG A 32 3.10 30.88 -38.03
C ARG A 32 2.25 29.80 -38.64
N THR A 33 1.13 29.50 -37.98
CA THR A 33 0.17 28.51 -38.45
C THR A 33 -0.71 29.11 -39.54
N TYR A 34 -0.78 28.50 -40.73
CA TYR A 34 -1.70 28.89 -41.79
C TYR A 34 -2.58 27.72 -42.25
N TRP A 35 -3.77 28.05 -42.73
CA TRP A 35 -4.69 27.10 -43.34
C TRP A 35 -4.30 26.90 -44.79
N GLN A 36 -3.95 25.68 -45.20
CA GLN A 36 -3.79 25.36 -46.61
C GLN A 36 -5.18 25.03 -47.19
N VAL A 37 -5.72 25.90 -48.04
CA VAL A 37 -6.87 25.55 -48.88
C VAL A 37 -6.34 24.83 -50.11
N THR A 38 -5.90 23.59 -49.93
CA THR A 38 -5.59 22.70 -51.05
C THR A 38 -6.89 22.10 -51.60
N GLU A 39 -7.00 21.99 -52.93
CA GLU A 39 -8.10 21.29 -53.60
C GLU A 39 -8.05 19.79 -53.26
N GLY A 40 -8.69 19.41 -52.15
CA GLY A 40 -8.68 18.05 -51.62
C GLY A 40 -9.61 17.88 -50.41
N ARG A 41 -9.42 16.78 -49.67
CA ARG A 41 -10.27 16.38 -48.51
C ARG A 41 -10.25 17.42 -47.38
N GLU A 42 -9.10 18.08 -47.17
CA GLU A 42 -8.90 19.12 -46.14
C GLU A 42 -9.66 20.42 -46.44
N GLY A 43 -9.69 20.86 -47.70
CA GLY A 43 -10.48 22.03 -48.13
C GLY A 43 -12.00 21.82 -48.04
N ARG A 44 -12.47 20.56 -48.11
CA ARG A 44 -13.89 20.20 -47.91
C ARG A 44 -14.28 20.29 -46.43
N ILE A 45 -13.42 19.78 -45.53
CA ILE A 45 -13.59 19.88 -44.08
C ILE A 45 -13.58 21.35 -43.63
N TYR A 46 -12.68 22.17 -44.19
CA TYR A 46 -12.63 23.61 -43.91
C TYR A 46 -13.95 24.32 -44.24
N ARG A 47 -14.53 24.07 -45.42
CA ARG A 47 -15.82 24.64 -45.82
C ARG A 47 -16.96 24.15 -44.93
N LEU A 48 -17.00 22.86 -44.63
CA LEU A 48 -18.04 22.26 -43.78
C LEU A 48 -18.02 22.86 -42.36
N ALA A 49 -16.85 22.96 -41.73
CA ALA A 49 -16.72 23.54 -40.39
C ALA A 49 -17.14 25.01 -40.35
N LYS A 50 -16.88 25.79 -41.42
CA LYS A 50 -17.33 27.18 -41.54
C LYS A 50 -18.86 27.27 -41.60
N TRP A 51 -19.50 26.48 -42.47
CA TRP A 51 -20.96 26.44 -42.58
C TRP A 51 -21.63 25.94 -41.31
N LEU A 52 -21.07 24.90 -40.68
CA LEU A 52 -21.55 24.36 -39.42
C LEU A 52 -21.47 25.41 -38.29
N GLY A 53 -20.34 26.12 -38.18
CA GLY A 53 -20.16 27.16 -37.16
C GLY A 53 -21.20 28.29 -37.30
N TYR A 54 -21.44 28.80 -38.51
CA TYR A 54 -22.48 29.80 -38.75
C TYR A 54 -23.90 29.24 -38.56
N GLY A 55 -24.14 27.99 -38.97
CA GLY A 55 -25.42 27.31 -38.77
C GLY A 55 -25.76 27.14 -37.29
N LEU A 56 -24.80 26.75 -36.46
CA LEU A 56 -24.97 26.62 -35.01
C LEU A 56 -25.19 27.97 -34.33
N ILE A 57 -24.47 29.02 -34.73
CA ILE A 57 -24.71 30.38 -34.23
C ILE A 57 -26.14 30.81 -34.59
N ALA A 58 -26.55 30.64 -35.84
CA ALA A 58 -27.90 31.01 -36.27
C ALA A 58 -28.98 30.21 -35.54
N ALA A 59 -28.79 28.90 -35.36
CA ALA A 59 -29.70 28.04 -34.62
C ALA A 59 -29.82 28.47 -33.15
N GLY A 60 -28.69 28.71 -32.47
CA GLY A 60 -28.68 29.19 -31.09
C GLY A 60 -29.38 30.55 -30.93
N ILE A 61 -29.11 31.51 -31.83
CA ILE A 61 -29.82 32.81 -31.84
C ILE A 61 -31.32 32.61 -32.05
N THR A 62 -31.70 31.73 -32.99
CA THR A 62 -33.12 31.47 -33.30
C THR A 62 -33.83 30.85 -32.10
N ILE A 63 -33.23 29.85 -31.45
CA ILE A 63 -33.78 29.22 -30.25
C ILE A 63 -33.97 30.27 -29.15
N LEU A 64 -32.95 31.07 -28.86
CA LEU A 64 -33.01 32.09 -27.81
C LEU A 64 -34.04 33.19 -28.13
N ALA A 65 -34.13 33.61 -29.39
CA ALA A 65 -35.10 34.62 -29.84
C ALA A 65 -36.54 34.08 -29.81
N SER A 66 -36.76 32.85 -30.28
CA SER A 66 -38.06 32.16 -30.21
C SER A 66 -38.49 31.91 -28.77
N LEU A 67 -37.56 31.53 -27.90
CA LEU A 67 -37.82 31.33 -26.48
C LEU A 67 -38.21 32.65 -25.79
N LEU A 68 -37.47 33.74 -26.06
CA LEU A 68 -37.80 35.06 -25.55
C LEU A 68 -39.16 35.56 -26.08
N LEU A 69 -39.44 35.34 -27.37
CA LEU A 69 -40.73 35.66 -27.98
C LEU A 69 -41.87 34.87 -27.33
N SER A 70 -41.67 33.57 -27.07
CA SER A 70 -42.66 32.72 -26.40
C SER A 70 -42.96 33.20 -24.96
N ARG A 71 -41.99 33.85 -24.30
CA ARG A 71 -42.16 34.38 -22.94
C ARG A 71 -42.84 35.75 -22.93
N VAL A 72 -42.56 36.60 -23.92
CA VAL A 72 -43.16 37.94 -24.07
C VAL A 72 -44.60 37.84 -24.56
N LEU A 73 -44.88 36.88 -25.45
CA LEU A 73 -46.22 36.63 -26.01
C LEU A 73 -46.83 35.34 -25.47
N TYR A 74 -46.63 35.05 -24.18
CA TYR A 74 -47.03 33.76 -23.58
C TYR A 74 -48.52 33.45 -23.80
N ASP A 75 -49.41 34.42 -23.59
CA ASP A 75 -50.86 34.25 -23.79
C ASP A 75 -51.22 33.80 -25.22
N SER A 76 -50.38 34.12 -26.22
CA SER A 76 -50.56 33.67 -27.60
C SER A 76 -49.97 32.27 -27.87
N PHE A 77 -49.03 31.81 -27.04
CA PHE A 77 -48.36 30.51 -27.14
C PHE A 77 -48.93 29.46 -26.17
N GLU A 78 -49.66 29.87 -25.13
CA GLU A 78 -50.26 29.01 -24.10
C GLU A 78 -51.03 27.80 -24.70
N PRO A 79 -51.91 27.95 -25.72
CA PRO A 79 -52.63 26.80 -26.30
C PRO A 79 -51.72 25.77 -26.98
N LEU A 80 -50.54 26.19 -27.45
CA LEU A 80 -49.55 25.27 -28.01
C LEU A 80 -48.84 24.51 -26.88
N VAL A 81 -48.55 25.19 -25.77
CA VAL A 81 -47.89 24.59 -24.61
C VAL A 81 -48.79 23.58 -23.91
N GLU A 82 -50.07 23.89 -23.72
CA GLU A 82 -51.08 22.95 -23.22
C GLU A 82 -51.16 21.70 -24.10
N ARG A 83 -51.20 21.87 -25.43
CA ARG A 83 -51.21 20.74 -26.36
C ARG A 83 -49.96 19.87 -26.22
N VAL A 84 -48.78 20.45 -25.99
CA VAL A 84 -47.55 19.68 -25.78
C VAL A 84 -47.59 18.96 -24.42
N TYR A 85 -48.06 19.63 -23.37
CA TYR A 85 -48.22 19.08 -22.03
C TYR A 85 -49.16 17.86 -22.02
N ASP A 86 -50.35 17.97 -22.62
CA ASP A 86 -51.37 16.91 -22.63
C ASP A 86 -50.95 15.67 -23.45
N ASN A 87 -50.16 15.88 -24.50
CA ASN A 87 -49.71 14.80 -25.38
C ASN A 87 -48.39 14.15 -24.92
N MET A 88 -47.74 14.68 -23.89
CA MET A 88 -46.47 14.14 -23.37
C MET A 88 -46.74 13.14 -22.24
N ALA A 89 -46.41 11.87 -22.47
CA ALA A 89 -46.65 10.79 -21.52
C ALA A 89 -45.99 11.06 -20.15
N GLY A 90 -46.81 11.06 -19.09
CA GLY A 90 -46.37 11.27 -17.70
C GLY A 90 -46.18 12.73 -17.29
N ALA A 91 -46.34 13.71 -18.19
CA ALA A 91 -46.20 15.12 -17.84
C ALA A 91 -47.26 15.56 -16.80
N ASN A 92 -48.48 15.03 -16.92
CA ASN A 92 -49.60 15.26 -16.00
C ASN A 92 -49.46 14.56 -14.63
N GLN A 93 -48.52 13.62 -14.49
CA GLN A 93 -48.19 13.01 -13.19
C GLN A 93 -47.07 13.78 -12.48
N ALA A 94 -46.23 14.50 -13.24
CA ALA A 94 -45.05 15.19 -12.75
C ALA A 94 -45.26 16.69 -12.51
N PHE A 95 -46.13 17.35 -13.27
CA PHE A 95 -46.42 18.77 -13.16
C PHE A 95 -47.91 19.00 -12.89
N PRO A 96 -48.27 20.00 -12.07
CA PRO A 96 -49.66 20.31 -11.76
C PRO A 96 -50.42 20.93 -12.95
N ASP A 97 -49.74 21.67 -13.83
CA ASP A 97 -50.33 22.35 -14.99
C ASP A 97 -49.31 22.64 -16.11
N ALA A 98 -49.80 23.07 -17.27
CA ALA A 98 -49.00 23.41 -18.46
C ALA A 98 -48.07 24.62 -18.24
N GLN A 99 -48.44 25.55 -17.34
CA GLN A 99 -47.64 26.73 -17.01
C GLN A 99 -46.39 26.34 -16.20
N SER A 100 -46.53 25.44 -15.25
CA SER A 100 -45.44 24.86 -14.45
C SER A 100 -44.51 24.03 -15.34
N PHE A 101 -45.08 23.24 -16.25
CA PHE A 101 -44.32 22.52 -17.28
C PHE A 101 -43.52 23.46 -18.18
N TYR A 102 -44.13 24.56 -18.66
CA TYR A 102 -43.44 25.59 -19.44
C TYR A 102 -42.28 26.21 -18.66
N SER A 103 -42.52 26.63 -17.42
CA SER A 103 -41.52 27.29 -16.58
C SER A 103 -40.31 26.39 -16.35
N TYR A 104 -40.52 25.09 -16.15
CA TYR A 104 -39.44 24.11 -16.04
C TYR A 104 -38.68 23.94 -17.36
N GLN A 105 -39.39 23.73 -18.48
CA GLN A 105 -38.76 23.50 -19.78
C GLN A 105 -38.10 24.73 -20.39
N PHE A 106 -38.53 25.93 -19.99
CA PHE A 106 -37.96 27.19 -20.45
C PHE A 106 -36.44 27.24 -20.25
N TRP A 107 -35.97 26.85 -19.06
CA TRP A 107 -34.55 26.86 -18.73
C TRP A 107 -33.76 25.80 -19.52
N ASN A 108 -34.34 24.61 -19.75
CA ASN A 108 -33.71 23.58 -20.57
C ASN A 108 -33.50 24.05 -22.02
N VAL A 109 -34.51 24.69 -22.61
CA VAL A 109 -34.42 25.25 -23.97
C VAL A 109 -33.48 26.46 -24.02
N PHE A 110 -33.43 27.26 -22.95
CA PHE A 110 -32.48 28.37 -22.82
C PHE A 110 -31.03 27.88 -22.86
N PHE A 111 -30.68 26.88 -22.03
CA PHE A 111 -29.34 26.30 -22.02
C PHE A 111 -29.00 25.65 -23.35
N LEU A 112 -29.93 24.93 -23.97
CA LEU A 112 -29.76 24.40 -25.33
C LEU A 112 -29.38 25.50 -26.32
N GLY A 113 -30.11 26.62 -26.32
CA GLY A 113 -29.83 27.76 -27.20
C GLY A 113 -28.46 28.40 -26.92
N LEU A 114 -28.11 28.59 -25.65
CA LEU A 114 -26.85 29.18 -25.22
C LEU A 114 -25.64 28.31 -25.60
N PHE A 115 -25.66 27.02 -25.30
CA PHE A 115 -24.57 26.10 -25.60
C PHE A 115 -24.44 25.82 -27.10
N THR A 116 -25.56 25.79 -27.84
CA THR A 116 -25.53 25.70 -29.31
C THR A 116 -24.85 26.92 -29.93
N LEU A 117 -25.18 28.12 -29.45
CA LEU A 117 -24.54 29.36 -29.87
C LEU A 117 -23.04 29.37 -29.54
N ALA A 118 -22.70 29.02 -28.30
CA ALA A 118 -21.32 29.03 -27.81
C ALA A 118 -20.45 27.99 -28.56
N ALA A 119 -20.98 26.80 -28.84
CA ALA A 119 -20.33 25.79 -29.68
C ALA A 119 -20.08 26.29 -31.11
N GLY A 120 -21.06 26.97 -31.71
CA GLY A 120 -20.90 27.63 -33.01
C GLY A 120 -19.80 28.69 -33.01
N VAL A 121 -19.71 29.50 -31.95
CA VAL A 121 -18.63 30.49 -31.74
C VAL A 121 -17.27 29.78 -31.63
N VAL A 122 -17.15 28.69 -30.88
CA VAL A 122 -15.89 27.94 -30.76
C VAL A 122 -15.45 27.32 -32.08
N VAL A 123 -16.37 26.71 -32.82
CA VAL A 123 -16.08 26.19 -34.16
C VAL A 123 -15.59 27.35 -35.06
N ARG A 124 -16.18 28.54 -34.95
CA ARG A 124 -15.75 29.72 -35.71
C ARG A 124 -14.40 30.28 -35.29
N VAL A 125 -14.14 30.41 -33.99
CA VAL A 125 -12.88 30.89 -33.39
C VAL A 125 -11.75 29.89 -33.63
N SER A 126 -12.06 28.60 -33.73
CA SER A 126 -11.08 27.58 -34.12
C SER A 126 -10.48 27.83 -35.49
N ARG A 127 -11.09 28.68 -36.32
CA ARG A 127 -10.59 29.08 -37.63
C ARG A 127 -9.82 30.42 -37.60
N CYS A 128 -9.87 31.18 -36.51
CA CYS A 128 -9.17 32.46 -36.36
C CYS A 128 -7.75 32.27 -35.78
N PRO A 129 -6.78 33.12 -36.16
CA PRO A 129 -5.44 33.13 -35.58
C PRO A 129 -5.41 33.90 -34.25
N ILE A 130 -6.24 33.47 -33.28
CA ILE A 130 -6.32 34.07 -31.95
C ILE A 130 -5.57 33.14 -30.99
N TYR A 131 -4.56 33.67 -30.31
CA TYR A 131 -3.67 32.93 -29.43
C TYR A 131 -3.70 33.54 -28.03
N LEU A 132 -3.53 32.67 -27.02
CA LEU A 132 -3.35 33.11 -25.65
C LEU A 132 -1.97 33.76 -25.47
N PRO A 133 -1.79 34.65 -24.47
CA PRO A 133 -0.51 35.27 -24.16
C PRO A 133 0.63 34.25 -24.02
N GLN A 134 1.85 34.59 -24.44
CA GLN A 134 3.02 33.68 -24.39
C GLN A 134 3.32 33.11 -22.99
N ARG A 135 2.96 33.83 -21.92
CA ARG A 135 3.08 33.35 -20.53
C ARG A 135 2.21 32.11 -20.23
N LEU A 136 1.17 31.89 -21.03
CA LEU A 136 0.22 30.77 -20.93
C LEU A 136 0.44 29.74 -22.04
N GLY A 137 1.64 29.69 -22.64
CA GLY A 137 2.04 28.66 -23.60
C GLY A 137 1.70 28.94 -25.06
N GLY A 138 1.12 30.10 -25.40
CA GLY A 138 0.88 30.49 -26.80
C GLY A 138 -0.13 29.61 -27.54
N ILE A 139 -0.99 28.90 -26.81
CA ILE A 139 -1.96 27.95 -27.37
C ILE A 139 -3.09 28.70 -28.09
N PRO A 140 -3.65 28.19 -29.20
CA PRO A 140 -4.80 28.82 -29.86
C PRO A 140 -6.01 28.90 -28.92
N ALA A 141 -6.63 30.07 -28.83
CA ALA A 141 -7.66 30.39 -27.82
C ALA A 141 -8.88 29.47 -27.84
N TRP A 142 -9.22 28.90 -29.01
CA TRP A 142 -10.33 27.95 -29.12
C TRP A 142 -10.13 26.65 -28.34
N HIS A 143 -8.88 26.24 -28.05
CA HIS A 143 -8.62 25.07 -27.20
C HIS A 143 -9.12 25.30 -25.78
N ALA A 144 -8.86 26.49 -25.22
CA ALA A 144 -9.37 26.85 -23.92
C ALA A 144 -10.91 26.97 -23.95
N LEU A 145 -11.46 27.58 -25.00
CA LEU A 145 -12.92 27.75 -25.13
C LEU A 145 -13.67 26.43 -25.29
N VAL A 146 -13.16 25.47 -26.10
CA VAL A 146 -13.82 24.17 -26.29
C VAL A 146 -13.85 23.37 -24.98
N ILE A 147 -12.74 23.37 -24.23
CA ILE A 147 -12.67 22.72 -22.92
C ILE A 147 -13.65 23.39 -21.96
N THR A 148 -13.68 24.72 -21.93
CA THR A 148 -14.55 25.50 -21.04
C THR A 148 -16.02 25.24 -21.32
N ILE A 149 -16.44 25.27 -22.60
CA ILE A 149 -17.84 25.04 -22.97
C ILE A 149 -18.27 23.62 -22.67
N ILE A 150 -17.46 22.61 -23.02
CA ILE A 150 -17.78 21.21 -22.71
C ILE A 150 -17.90 21.01 -21.20
N ALA A 151 -16.99 21.59 -20.42
CA ALA A 151 -17.04 21.52 -18.96
C ALA A 151 -18.30 22.20 -18.40
N LEU A 152 -18.65 23.40 -18.89
CA LEU A 152 -19.85 24.13 -18.46
C LEU A 152 -21.15 23.43 -18.85
N ASP A 153 -21.24 22.86 -20.05
CA ASP A 153 -22.42 22.13 -20.54
C ASP A 153 -22.68 20.88 -19.68
N LEU A 154 -21.64 20.08 -19.47
CA LEU A 154 -21.69 18.91 -18.58
C LEU A 154 -22.00 19.31 -17.12
N MET A 155 -21.45 20.43 -16.64
CA MET A 155 -21.69 20.92 -15.30
C MET A 155 -23.14 21.38 -15.12
N VAL A 156 -23.71 22.12 -16.08
CA VAL A 156 -25.12 22.56 -16.05
C VAL A 156 -26.05 21.35 -16.11
N ALA A 157 -25.78 20.38 -16.99
CA ALA A 157 -26.58 19.15 -17.09
C ALA A 157 -26.56 18.31 -15.79
N GLY A 158 -25.48 18.40 -15.01
CA GLY A 158 -25.32 17.68 -13.75
C GLY A 158 -25.57 18.51 -12.48
N TRP A 159 -25.84 19.81 -12.60
CA TRP A 159 -25.88 20.73 -11.45
C TRP A 159 -26.99 20.35 -10.47
N ASP A 160 -28.18 20.07 -10.99
CA ASP A 160 -29.36 19.66 -10.21
C ASP A 160 -29.46 18.15 -10.03
N PHE A 161 -28.52 17.36 -10.60
CA PHE A 161 -28.47 15.91 -10.39
C PHE A 161 -28.01 15.56 -8.97
N ASN A 162 -27.23 16.44 -8.34
CA ASN A 162 -26.99 16.44 -6.91
C ASN A 162 -27.81 17.58 -6.29
N PRO A 163 -29.14 17.44 -6.14
CA PRO A 163 -29.86 18.41 -5.32
C PRO A 163 -29.21 18.34 -3.94
N SER A 164 -28.62 19.45 -3.48
CA SER A 164 -28.34 19.60 -2.07
C SER A 164 -29.71 19.59 -1.39
N ALA A 165 -30.18 18.41 -1.01
CA ALA A 165 -31.25 18.29 -0.04
C ALA A 165 -30.88 19.21 1.12
N ASP A 166 -31.84 19.99 1.57
CA ASP A 166 -31.60 20.95 2.63
C ASP A 166 -30.97 20.21 3.84
N PRO A 167 -29.73 20.55 4.23
CA PRO A 167 -29.03 19.82 5.28
C PRO A 167 -29.76 19.89 6.62
N GLU A 168 -30.68 20.85 6.82
CA GLU A 168 -31.54 20.90 8.02
C GLU A 168 -32.35 19.60 8.21
N TRP A 169 -32.66 18.87 7.13
CA TRP A 169 -33.36 17.57 7.22
C TRP A 169 -32.51 16.48 7.87
N LEU A 170 -31.18 16.65 7.92
CA LEU A 170 -30.28 15.74 8.65
C LEU A 170 -30.30 16.01 10.16
N GLU A 171 -30.77 17.19 10.60
CA GLU A 171 -30.89 17.54 12.02
C GLU A 171 -32.18 16.99 12.63
N TYR A 172 -33.22 16.76 11.81
CA TYR A 172 -34.49 16.21 12.29
C TYR A 172 -34.37 14.73 12.65
N LYS A 173 -34.63 14.42 13.91
CA LYS A 173 -34.61 13.07 14.47
C LYS A 173 -36.03 12.63 14.88
N PRO A 174 -36.62 11.60 14.23
CA PRO A 174 -37.92 11.07 14.61
C PRO A 174 -37.96 10.53 16.05
N GLY A 175 -39.10 10.65 16.74
CA GLY A 175 -39.26 10.17 18.12
C GLY A 175 -38.96 8.67 18.28
N ALA A 176 -39.43 7.84 17.35
CA ALA A 176 -39.14 6.41 17.32
C ALA A 176 -37.63 6.10 17.22
N VAL A 177 -36.90 6.86 16.39
CA VAL A 177 -35.43 6.73 16.25
C VAL A 177 -34.72 7.20 17.51
N ALA A 178 -35.19 8.28 18.13
CA ALA A 178 -34.65 8.77 19.40
C ALA A 178 -34.81 7.75 20.53
N TRP A 179 -35.98 7.12 20.61
CA TRP A 179 -36.27 6.07 21.59
C TRP A 179 -35.38 4.84 21.38
N LEU A 180 -35.23 4.37 20.13
CA LEU A 180 -34.34 3.24 19.82
C LEU A 180 -32.87 3.54 20.18
N GLN A 181 -32.38 4.74 19.90
CA GLN A 181 -31.00 5.12 20.27
C GLN A 181 -30.80 5.22 21.78
N GLU A 182 -31.81 5.67 22.53
CA GLU A 182 -31.77 5.65 23.99
C GLU A 182 -31.61 4.21 24.50
N LYS A 183 -32.37 3.27 23.93
CA LYS A 183 -32.22 1.84 24.25
C LYS A 183 -30.86 1.27 23.87
N GLN A 184 -30.26 1.73 22.76
CA GLN A 184 -28.93 1.28 22.37
C GLN A 184 -27.84 1.83 23.31
N ALA A 185 -28.04 3.04 23.84
CA ALA A 185 -27.14 3.66 24.82
C ALA A 185 -27.19 2.99 26.21
N GLU A 186 -28.24 2.23 26.54
CA GLU A 186 -28.31 1.39 27.75
C GLU A 186 -27.29 0.24 27.74
N GLY A 187 -26.56 0.04 26.63
CA GLY A 187 -25.37 -0.81 26.56
C GLY A 187 -25.62 -2.25 26.08
N VAL A 188 -26.84 -2.58 25.67
CA VAL A 188 -27.19 -3.88 25.10
C VAL A 188 -27.35 -3.74 23.59
N PRO A 189 -26.42 -4.25 22.77
CA PRO A 189 -26.59 -4.26 21.32
C PRO A 189 -27.83 -5.10 20.94
N PHE A 190 -28.67 -4.53 20.09
CA PHE A 190 -29.84 -5.20 19.55
C PHE A 190 -29.97 -4.97 18.04
N ARG A 191 -30.77 -5.80 17.37
CA ARG A 191 -31.34 -5.48 16.05
C ARG A 191 -32.82 -5.19 16.14
N TYR A 192 -33.32 -4.44 15.16
CA TYR A 192 -34.75 -4.29 14.92
C TYR A 192 -35.12 -4.77 13.51
N THR A 193 -36.41 -5.02 13.29
CA THR A 193 -37.00 -5.25 11.96
C THR A 193 -38.32 -4.50 11.84
N THR A 194 -38.98 -4.59 10.68
CA THR A 194 -40.29 -3.96 10.48
C THR A 194 -41.35 -4.95 10.04
N TYR A 195 -42.58 -4.68 10.49
CA TYR A 195 -43.79 -5.38 10.08
C TYR A 195 -44.71 -4.40 9.36
N ASN A 196 -44.88 -4.57 8.05
CA ASN A 196 -45.45 -3.56 7.16
C ASN A 196 -46.89 -3.92 6.73
N TRP A 197 -47.82 -2.99 6.97
CA TRP A 197 -49.24 -3.09 6.57
C TRP A 197 -49.65 -2.19 5.40
N GLY A 198 -48.78 -1.28 4.96
CA GLY A 198 -48.96 -0.53 3.72
C GLY A 198 -48.13 0.75 3.63
N GLU A 199 -47.74 1.30 4.79
CA GLU A 199 -47.07 2.61 4.86
C GLU A 199 -45.54 2.53 4.97
N ASN A 200 -44.97 1.31 5.01
CA ASN A 200 -43.53 1.06 5.14
C ASN A 200 -42.89 1.77 6.37
N PRO A 201 -43.30 1.39 7.59
CA PRO A 201 -42.80 1.98 8.84
C PRO A 201 -41.27 1.78 8.93
N LEU A 202 -40.51 2.88 8.78
CA LEU A 202 -39.04 2.93 8.69
C LEU A 202 -38.42 2.11 7.54
N HIS A 203 -37.88 2.80 6.54
CA HIS A 203 -37.06 2.18 5.50
C HIS A 203 -35.71 1.69 6.07
N ALA A 204 -35.20 0.57 5.56
CA ALA A 204 -34.03 -0.12 6.13
C ALA A 204 -32.73 0.70 6.18
N ASN A 205 -32.62 1.76 5.37
CA ASN A 205 -31.48 2.68 5.33
C ASN A 205 -31.66 3.96 6.14
N SER A 206 -32.91 4.26 6.54
CA SER A 206 -33.24 5.55 7.17
C SER A 206 -32.61 5.72 8.54
N THR A 207 -32.22 4.61 9.18
CA THR A 207 -31.71 4.58 10.54
C THR A 207 -30.18 4.43 10.63
N TRP A 208 -29.50 4.26 9.49
CA TRP A 208 -28.05 4.04 9.43
C TRP A 208 -27.22 5.21 9.95
N SER A 209 -27.65 6.45 9.67
CA SER A 209 -27.01 7.66 10.23
C SER A 209 -27.12 7.75 11.76
N TYR A 210 -27.99 6.94 12.36
CA TYR A 210 -28.23 6.87 13.79
C TYR A 210 -27.63 5.62 14.44
N ASP A 211 -26.76 4.88 13.72
CA ASP A 211 -26.07 3.70 14.24
C ASP A 211 -27.03 2.59 14.75
N LEU A 212 -28.27 2.57 14.26
CA LEU A 212 -29.26 1.53 14.60
C LEU A 212 -29.10 0.34 13.66
N HIS A 213 -29.16 -0.88 14.21
CA HIS A 213 -28.98 -2.10 13.43
C HIS A 213 -30.31 -2.70 12.96
N ASP A 214 -30.57 -2.63 11.66
CA ASP A 214 -31.73 -3.26 11.00
C ASP A 214 -31.34 -4.63 10.41
N VAL A 215 -32.11 -5.69 10.67
CA VAL A 215 -31.84 -7.01 10.05
C VAL A 215 -31.95 -7.00 8.53
N ARG A 216 -32.73 -6.10 7.93
CA ARG A 216 -32.88 -6.04 6.47
C ARG A 216 -31.61 -5.48 5.82
N GLY A 217 -30.88 -4.63 6.56
CA GLY A 217 -29.75 -3.88 6.04
C GLY A 217 -30.10 -3.01 4.82
N TYR A 218 -29.09 -2.32 4.30
CA TYR A 218 -29.17 -1.55 3.05
C TYR A 218 -27.86 -1.71 2.28
N ASP A 219 -27.44 -2.96 2.10
CA ASP A 219 -26.34 -3.24 1.19
C ASP A 219 -26.92 -3.63 -0.19
N SER A 220 -26.40 -2.99 -1.24
CA SER A 220 -26.64 -3.42 -2.60
C SER A 220 -26.11 -4.83 -2.89
N MET A 221 -25.26 -5.35 -2.00
CA MET A 221 -24.70 -6.70 -2.00
C MET A 221 -24.81 -7.30 -0.60
N PHE A 222 -25.70 -8.26 -0.40
CA PHE A 222 -25.71 -9.10 0.80
C PHE A 222 -25.28 -10.53 0.46
N PRO A 223 -24.66 -11.28 1.40
CA PRO A 223 -24.31 -12.67 1.16
C PRO A 223 -25.56 -13.49 0.83
N LYS A 224 -25.46 -14.39 -0.15
CA LYS A 224 -26.53 -15.34 -0.48
C LYS A 224 -27.02 -16.09 0.76
N GLN A 225 -26.07 -16.55 1.59
CA GLN A 225 -26.33 -17.17 2.89
C GLN A 225 -27.30 -16.38 3.78
N TYR A 226 -27.15 -15.04 3.83
CA TYR A 226 -28.03 -14.20 4.62
C TYR A 226 -29.44 -14.11 4.02
N ALA A 227 -29.55 -14.00 2.70
CA ALA A 227 -30.84 -14.03 2.02
C ALA A 227 -31.56 -15.38 2.19
N ASP A 228 -30.82 -16.49 2.08
CA ASP A 228 -31.33 -17.84 2.30
C ASP A 228 -31.81 -18.01 3.77
N TYR A 229 -31.06 -17.46 4.75
CA TYR A 229 -31.49 -17.43 6.15
C TYR A 229 -32.78 -16.62 6.35
N MET A 230 -32.86 -15.42 5.77
CA MET A 230 -34.07 -14.58 5.86
C MET A 230 -35.28 -15.22 5.15
N GLN A 231 -35.05 -16.01 4.10
CA GLN A 231 -36.10 -16.75 3.40
C GLN A 231 -36.74 -17.85 4.27
N LEU A 232 -36.03 -18.37 5.27
CA LEU A 232 -36.59 -19.30 6.27
C LEU A 232 -37.56 -18.60 7.23
N ILE A 233 -37.51 -17.27 7.33
CA ILE A 233 -38.41 -16.46 8.17
C ILE A 233 -39.61 -15.98 7.36
N ALA A 234 -39.36 -15.34 6.20
CA ALA A 234 -40.38 -14.79 5.34
C ALA A 234 -39.94 -14.75 3.86
N PRO A 235 -40.87 -14.81 2.89
CA PRO A 235 -40.55 -14.67 1.47
C PRO A 235 -39.75 -13.40 1.15
N GLN A 236 -38.80 -13.51 0.22
CA GLN A 236 -37.86 -12.44 -0.18
C GLN A 236 -38.06 -12.09 -1.66
N ASP A 237 -39.15 -11.41 -1.99
CA ASP A 237 -39.48 -11.00 -3.36
C ASP A 237 -38.68 -9.76 -3.81
N GLY A 238 -38.15 -8.99 -2.86
CA GLY A 238 -37.36 -7.78 -3.04
C GLY A 238 -35.91 -7.99 -3.50
N LEU A 239 -35.46 -9.23 -3.64
CA LEU A 239 -34.07 -9.55 -4.02
C LEU A 239 -33.68 -8.97 -5.39
N ALA A 240 -34.62 -8.89 -6.34
CA ALA A 240 -34.40 -8.27 -7.65
C ALA A 240 -34.11 -6.76 -7.56
N HIS A 241 -34.45 -6.13 -6.43
CA HIS A 241 -34.18 -4.73 -6.11
C HIS A 241 -33.00 -4.56 -5.15
N ASN A 242 -32.19 -5.62 -4.94
CA ASN A 242 -31.09 -5.67 -3.97
C ASN A 242 -31.54 -5.27 -2.56
N ARG A 243 -32.60 -5.91 -2.06
CA ARG A 243 -33.14 -5.66 -0.74
C ARG A 243 -33.62 -6.94 -0.07
N ILE A 244 -33.35 -7.07 1.24
CA ILE A 244 -34.04 -8.00 2.13
C ILE A 244 -35.38 -7.39 2.52
N ASP A 245 -36.45 -8.16 2.39
CA ASP A 245 -37.81 -7.69 2.59
C ASP A 245 -38.16 -7.51 4.08
N PRO A 246 -39.07 -6.56 4.37
CA PRO A 246 -39.70 -6.50 5.68
C PRO A 246 -40.62 -7.69 5.88
N ILE A 247 -41.04 -7.92 7.13
CA ILE A 247 -42.13 -8.85 7.39
C ILE A 247 -43.41 -8.21 6.87
N LEU A 248 -44.05 -8.82 5.89
CA LEU A 248 -45.26 -8.29 5.27
C LEU A 248 -46.51 -8.77 6.03
N TYR A 249 -47.57 -7.95 6.02
CA TYR A 249 -48.84 -8.23 6.69
C TYR A 249 -49.46 -9.60 6.34
N ASN A 250 -49.16 -10.14 5.16
CA ASN A 250 -49.65 -11.42 4.67
C ASN A 250 -48.90 -12.64 5.23
N ASN A 251 -47.83 -12.45 6.01
CA ASN A 251 -47.09 -13.53 6.68
C ASN A 251 -46.89 -13.24 8.19
N PRO A 252 -47.97 -13.16 8.99
CA PRO A 252 -47.87 -12.87 10.43
C PRO A 252 -47.17 -13.97 11.23
N SER A 253 -47.14 -15.22 10.75
CA SER A 253 -46.44 -16.33 11.38
C SER A 253 -44.92 -16.12 11.48
N ALA A 254 -44.33 -15.30 10.60
CA ALA A 254 -42.92 -14.96 10.65
C ALA A 254 -42.51 -14.28 11.97
N LEU A 255 -43.42 -13.55 12.63
CA LEU A 255 -43.16 -12.90 13.92
C LEU A 255 -42.91 -13.91 15.05
N ALA A 256 -43.42 -15.14 14.93
CA ALA A 256 -43.21 -16.22 15.89
C ALA A 256 -41.96 -17.08 15.57
N SER A 257 -41.17 -16.72 14.55
CA SER A 257 -40.02 -17.52 14.14
C SER A 257 -38.87 -17.41 15.15
N PRO A 258 -38.35 -18.54 15.69
CA PRO A 258 -37.21 -18.52 16.61
C PRO A 258 -35.91 -18.01 15.94
N LEU A 259 -35.89 -17.95 14.61
CA LEU A 259 -34.78 -17.38 13.84
C LEU A 259 -34.69 -15.85 14.00
N LEU A 260 -35.79 -15.15 14.28
CA LEU A 260 -35.74 -13.73 14.64
C LEU A 260 -35.05 -13.53 15.99
N ASP A 261 -35.29 -14.44 16.94
CA ASP A 261 -34.69 -14.41 18.27
C ASP A 261 -33.17 -14.60 18.16
N LEU A 262 -32.75 -15.59 17.37
CA LEU A 262 -31.35 -15.86 17.03
C LEU A 262 -30.65 -14.69 16.32
N LEU A 263 -31.36 -13.94 15.48
CA LEU A 263 -30.85 -12.72 14.85
C LEU A 263 -30.68 -11.54 15.83
N ASN A 264 -31.07 -11.73 17.10
CA ASN A 264 -31.09 -10.71 18.13
C ASN A 264 -32.07 -9.56 17.78
N VAL A 265 -33.21 -9.90 17.15
CA VAL A 265 -34.29 -8.96 16.86
C VAL A 265 -35.09 -8.69 18.13
N ARG A 266 -34.73 -7.62 18.82
CA ARG A 266 -35.39 -7.22 20.07
C ARG A 266 -36.58 -6.29 19.86
N TYR A 267 -36.60 -5.53 18.75
CA TYR A 267 -37.69 -4.60 18.46
C TYR A 267 -38.28 -4.81 17.07
N VAL A 268 -39.60 -4.73 16.97
CA VAL A 268 -40.34 -4.74 15.70
C VAL A 268 -41.08 -3.42 15.57
N VAL A 269 -40.79 -2.68 14.50
CA VAL A 269 -41.47 -1.42 14.18
C VAL A 269 -42.57 -1.64 13.17
N THR A 270 -43.76 -1.08 13.41
CA THR A 270 -44.93 -1.35 12.58
C THR A 270 -45.86 -0.13 12.48
N ASP A 271 -46.60 -0.05 11.38
CA ASP A 271 -47.67 0.90 11.09
C ASP A 271 -49.05 0.38 11.57
N TRP A 272 -49.09 -0.81 12.18
CA TRP A 272 -50.33 -1.45 12.63
C TRP A 272 -50.20 -2.09 14.02
N VAL A 273 -51.32 -2.57 14.56
CA VAL A 273 -51.37 -3.28 15.85
C VAL A 273 -51.04 -4.76 15.62
N ILE A 274 -50.07 -5.30 16.36
CA ILE A 274 -49.82 -6.75 16.44
C ILE A 274 -50.79 -7.33 17.49
N PRO A 275 -51.77 -8.17 17.11
CA PRO A 275 -52.75 -8.69 18.07
C PRO A 275 -52.13 -9.76 18.98
N GLU A 276 -52.43 -9.71 20.28
CA GLU A 276 -52.22 -10.83 21.20
C GLU A 276 -53.17 -12.01 20.84
N PRO A 277 -52.75 -13.28 20.99
CA PRO A 277 -53.65 -14.42 20.81
C PRO A 277 -54.68 -14.52 21.96
N PRO A 278 -55.89 -15.06 21.70
CA PRO A 278 -57.09 -14.25 21.84
C PRO A 278 -57.90 -14.49 23.13
N GLY A 279 -58.39 -13.38 23.67
CA GLY A 279 -59.51 -13.32 24.60
C GLY A 279 -60.48 -12.18 24.31
N LEU A 280 -60.60 -11.65 23.07
CA LEU A 280 -61.70 -10.75 22.70
C LEU A 280 -61.80 -10.58 21.16
N HIS A 281 -63.01 -10.35 20.68
CA HIS A 281 -63.41 -10.18 19.28
C HIS A 281 -62.45 -9.32 18.43
N SER A 282 -61.62 -9.97 17.60
CA SER A 282 -60.79 -9.28 16.59
C SER A 282 -61.45 -9.31 15.20
N PRO A 283 -61.43 -8.20 14.43
CA PRO A 283 -61.97 -8.15 13.05
C PRO A 283 -61.20 -9.02 12.04
N LEU A 284 -60.05 -9.58 12.43
CA LEU A 284 -59.16 -10.41 11.60
C LEU A 284 -59.82 -11.67 11.02
N ARG A 285 -61.01 -12.06 11.48
CA ARG A 285 -61.73 -13.24 10.98
C ARG A 285 -62.27 -13.08 9.55
N TYR A 286 -62.36 -11.86 9.02
CA TYR A 286 -63.00 -11.62 7.71
C TYR A 286 -62.08 -11.66 6.49
N VAL A 287 -60.75 -11.63 6.66
CA VAL A 287 -59.79 -11.54 5.54
C VAL A 287 -59.15 -12.89 5.17
N LEU A 288 -59.20 -13.90 6.05
CA LEU A 288 -58.51 -15.18 5.85
C LEU A 288 -59.50 -16.34 5.83
N LYS A 289 -59.82 -16.83 4.62
CA LYS A 289 -60.82 -17.87 4.39
C LYS A 289 -60.37 -19.30 4.74
N ASP A 290 -59.08 -19.54 4.99
CA ASP A 290 -58.50 -20.89 5.09
C ASP A 290 -57.79 -21.23 6.43
N TRP A 291 -58.01 -20.48 7.52
CA TRP A 291 -57.45 -20.83 8.84
C TRP A 291 -58.31 -21.83 9.63
N GLN A 292 -58.44 -23.05 9.12
CA GLN A 292 -58.93 -24.19 9.91
C GLN A 292 -57.83 -25.23 10.01
N THR A 293 -57.08 -25.25 11.13
CA THR A 293 -56.70 -26.47 11.90
C THR A 293 -55.65 -26.25 13.01
N VAL A 294 -54.97 -25.11 13.14
CA VAL A 294 -53.95 -24.89 14.20
C VAL A 294 -54.12 -23.50 14.85
N PRO A 295 -54.22 -23.38 16.20
CA PRO A 295 -54.22 -22.07 16.85
C PRO A 295 -52.88 -21.36 16.61
N PRO A 296 -52.85 -20.05 16.33
CA PRO A 296 -51.60 -19.32 16.17
C PRO A 296 -50.78 -19.39 17.47
N PRO A 297 -49.45 -19.53 17.38
CA PRO A 297 -48.58 -19.55 18.56
C PRO A 297 -48.74 -18.28 19.38
N ALA A 298 -48.53 -18.38 20.70
CA ALA A 298 -48.52 -17.22 21.56
C ALA A 298 -47.34 -16.30 21.18
N LEU A 299 -47.64 -15.09 20.73
CA LEU A 299 -46.62 -14.10 20.39
C LEU A 299 -46.14 -13.42 21.68
N SER A 300 -44.86 -13.60 22.04
CA SER A 300 -44.23 -12.99 23.22
C SER A 300 -43.80 -11.54 22.97
N TYR A 301 -44.69 -10.70 22.45
CA TYR A 301 -44.40 -9.29 22.13
C TYR A 301 -45.10 -8.33 23.09
N ARG A 302 -44.41 -7.26 23.48
CA ARG A 302 -44.95 -6.21 24.34
C ARG A 302 -44.85 -4.85 23.64
N GLU A 303 -45.96 -4.10 23.54
CA GLU A 303 -45.91 -2.73 23.04
C GLU A 303 -45.11 -1.84 24.01
N VAL A 304 -44.10 -1.14 23.49
CA VAL A 304 -43.16 -0.33 24.31
C VAL A 304 -43.07 1.13 23.86
N TYR A 305 -43.50 1.44 22.63
CA TYR A 305 -43.56 2.80 22.11
C TYR A 305 -44.69 2.95 21.09
N VAL A 306 -45.33 4.12 21.10
CA VAL A 306 -46.36 4.50 20.12
C VAL A 306 -46.31 6.01 19.89
N ASP A 307 -46.35 6.42 18.62
CA ASP A 307 -46.60 7.80 18.22
C ASP A 307 -47.63 7.89 17.08
N GLY A 308 -47.77 9.08 16.48
CA GLY A 308 -48.73 9.31 15.40
C GLY A 308 -48.38 8.64 14.06
N ALA A 309 -47.18 8.06 13.93
CA ALA A 309 -46.67 7.45 12.70
C ALA A 309 -46.38 5.95 12.86
N VAL A 310 -45.79 5.52 13.98
CA VAL A 310 -45.33 4.13 14.18
C VAL A 310 -45.57 3.60 15.59
N ARG A 311 -45.59 2.28 15.72
CA ARG A 311 -45.57 1.51 16.98
C ARG A 311 -44.32 0.65 17.03
N ILE A 312 -43.77 0.45 18.23
CA ILE A 312 -42.64 -0.46 18.46
C ILE A 312 -43.04 -1.50 19.50
N TYR A 313 -42.81 -2.76 19.17
CA TYR A 313 -43.00 -3.92 20.05
C TYR A 313 -41.65 -4.50 20.44
N GLU A 314 -41.46 -4.82 21.72
CA GLU A 314 -40.31 -5.57 22.23
C GLU A 314 -40.61 -7.08 22.12
N ASN A 315 -39.69 -7.80 21.47
CA ASN A 315 -39.65 -9.26 21.47
C ASN A 315 -38.98 -9.75 22.76
N LEU A 316 -39.75 -10.45 23.60
CA LEU A 316 -39.26 -10.94 24.91
C LEU A 316 -38.39 -12.20 24.78
N ASP A 317 -38.45 -12.90 23.65
CA ASP A 317 -37.72 -14.14 23.41
C ASP A 317 -36.37 -13.89 22.70
N ALA A 318 -36.04 -12.63 22.39
CA ALA A 318 -34.82 -12.27 21.66
C ALA A 318 -33.53 -12.64 22.41
N LEU A 319 -32.63 -13.37 21.74
CA LEU A 319 -31.33 -13.73 22.31
C LEU A 319 -30.38 -12.52 22.37
N PRO A 320 -29.38 -12.53 23.27
CA PRO A 320 -28.30 -11.55 23.28
C PRO A 320 -27.50 -11.52 21.97
N ARG A 321 -26.83 -10.40 21.69
CA ARG A 321 -26.00 -10.23 20.48
C ARG A 321 -24.83 -11.21 20.39
N ALA A 322 -24.25 -11.52 21.54
CA ALA A 322 -23.24 -12.55 21.71
C ALA A 322 -23.65 -13.40 22.92
N TYR A 323 -23.56 -14.71 22.80
CA TYR A 323 -23.96 -15.63 23.84
C TYR A 323 -23.14 -16.92 23.78
N THR A 324 -23.13 -17.66 24.89
CA THR A 324 -22.45 -18.95 24.98
C THR A 324 -23.42 -20.11 25.21
N LEU A 325 -23.10 -21.25 24.60
CA LEU A 325 -23.77 -22.54 24.77
C LEU A 325 -22.72 -23.64 24.92
N PRO A 326 -23.00 -24.74 25.64
CA PRO A 326 -22.16 -25.93 25.67
C PRO A 326 -21.65 -26.35 24.29
N TYR A 327 -20.39 -26.77 24.23
CA TYR A 327 -19.81 -27.40 23.04
C TYR A 327 -19.85 -28.91 23.18
N ASP A 328 -20.40 -29.57 22.17
CA ASP A 328 -20.32 -31.01 21.99
C ASP A 328 -19.85 -31.26 20.55
N ASP A 329 -18.82 -32.11 20.40
CA ASP A 329 -18.31 -32.48 19.09
C ASP A 329 -19.28 -33.49 18.45
N LEU A 330 -20.10 -32.99 17.52
CA LEU A 330 -21.08 -33.78 16.77
C LEU A 330 -20.54 -34.25 15.41
N SER A 331 -19.25 -34.05 15.18
CA SER A 331 -18.56 -34.39 13.94
C SER A 331 -17.89 -35.77 14.05
N GLU A 332 -18.06 -36.61 13.03
CA GLU A 332 -17.38 -37.90 12.92
C GLU A 332 -16.57 -37.98 11.61
N ASP A 333 -15.32 -38.44 11.69
CA ASP A 333 -14.46 -38.66 10.54
C ASP A 333 -14.92 -39.88 9.72
N GLN A 334 -15.89 -39.69 8.81
CA GLN A 334 -16.40 -40.74 7.93
C GLN A 334 -16.66 -40.23 6.51
N CYS A 335 -16.34 -41.05 5.50
CA CYS A 335 -16.59 -40.73 4.09
C CYS A 335 -17.96 -41.26 3.63
N GLY A 336 -18.83 -40.41 3.07
CA GLY A 336 -20.02 -40.91 2.36
C GLY A 336 -21.17 -39.95 2.02
N ALA A 337 -21.25 -38.74 2.59
CA ALA A 337 -22.29 -37.76 2.26
C ALA A 337 -21.87 -36.32 2.62
N GLU A 338 -22.41 -35.31 1.92
CA GLU A 338 -22.31 -33.90 2.34
C GLU A 338 -23.20 -33.68 3.58
N PRO A 339 -22.73 -32.93 4.61
CA PRO A 339 -23.57 -32.57 5.75
C PRO A 339 -24.83 -31.82 5.32
N ASP A 340 -25.95 -32.11 5.99
CA ASP A 340 -27.20 -31.39 5.74
C ASP A 340 -27.04 -29.90 6.05
N SER A 341 -27.60 -29.05 5.18
CA SER A 341 -27.59 -27.61 5.39
C SER A 341 -28.41 -27.23 6.62
N PHE A 342 -28.09 -26.10 7.26
CA PHE A 342 -28.88 -25.56 8.38
C PHE A 342 -30.38 -25.49 8.06
N ALA A 343 -30.73 -25.04 6.85
CA ALA A 343 -32.12 -24.99 6.37
C ALA A 343 -32.79 -26.37 6.35
N THR A 344 -32.07 -27.40 5.88
CA THR A 344 -32.55 -28.78 5.86
C THR A 344 -32.80 -29.30 7.26
N ILE A 345 -31.89 -29.03 8.20
CA ILE A 345 -31.98 -29.49 9.58
C ILE A 345 -33.21 -28.87 10.26
N ILE A 346 -33.32 -27.54 10.30
CA ILE A 346 -34.37 -26.88 11.08
C ILE A 346 -35.78 -27.03 10.49
N THR A 347 -35.90 -27.38 9.20
CA THR A 347 -37.20 -27.63 8.54
C THR A 347 -37.55 -29.12 8.52
N SER A 348 -36.63 -30.00 8.93
CA SER A 348 -36.88 -31.43 9.01
C SER A 348 -37.87 -31.75 10.12
N PRO A 349 -38.83 -32.67 9.89
CA PRO A 349 -39.68 -33.19 10.96
C PRO A 349 -38.90 -33.93 12.06
N ASP A 350 -37.69 -34.40 11.75
CA ASP A 350 -36.85 -35.17 12.67
C ASP A 350 -36.03 -34.28 13.62
N PHE A 351 -35.95 -32.98 13.35
CA PHE A 351 -35.29 -32.03 14.24
C PHE A 351 -36.23 -31.65 15.39
N THR A 352 -35.87 -32.07 16.61
CA THR A 352 -36.74 -31.98 17.80
C THR A 352 -36.28 -30.96 18.84
N ALA A 353 -35.06 -30.44 18.72
CA ALA A 353 -34.51 -29.43 19.62
C ALA A 353 -34.97 -28.01 19.25
N ASP A 354 -34.98 -27.08 20.21
CA ASP A 354 -35.16 -25.65 19.94
C ASP A 354 -33.86 -25.05 19.36
N PRO A 355 -33.88 -24.45 18.15
CA PRO A 355 -32.69 -23.88 17.53
C PRO A 355 -32.08 -22.70 18.33
N ARG A 356 -32.79 -22.15 19.33
CA ARG A 356 -32.29 -21.13 20.26
C ARG A 356 -31.39 -21.70 21.36
N ARG A 357 -31.44 -23.01 21.59
CA ARG A 357 -30.81 -23.71 22.72
C ARG A 357 -29.70 -24.67 22.33
N VAL A 358 -29.43 -24.79 21.03
CA VAL A 358 -28.36 -25.61 20.47
C VAL A 358 -27.59 -24.81 19.42
N VAL A 359 -26.37 -25.24 19.12
CA VAL A 359 -25.57 -24.68 18.02
C VAL A 359 -25.51 -25.71 16.91
N ILE A 360 -25.89 -25.29 15.69
CA ILE A 360 -25.79 -26.12 14.49
C ILE A 360 -24.60 -25.63 13.68
N GLU A 361 -23.55 -26.43 13.60
CA GLU A 361 -22.36 -26.10 12.81
C GLU A 361 -22.63 -26.25 11.30
N GLY A 362 -22.07 -25.35 10.51
CA GLY A 362 -22.16 -25.33 9.06
C GLY A 362 -20.79 -25.48 8.40
N PHE A 363 -20.74 -26.30 7.36
CA PHE A 363 -19.49 -26.66 6.66
C PHE A 363 -19.44 -26.02 5.26
N ALA A 364 -19.23 -24.70 5.21
CA ALA A 364 -19.30 -23.91 3.97
C ALA A 364 -18.27 -24.32 2.90
N ASP A 365 -17.16 -24.96 3.30
CA ASP A 365 -16.04 -25.35 2.44
C ASP A 365 -15.90 -26.88 2.31
N ALA A 366 -16.95 -27.67 2.59
CA ALA A 366 -16.95 -29.13 2.44
C ALA A 366 -16.92 -29.57 0.96
N GLY A 367 -15.87 -29.19 0.23
CA GLY A 367 -15.48 -29.78 -1.03
C GLY A 367 -14.31 -30.71 -0.79
N ASP A 368 -14.52 -32.01 -1.04
CA ASP A 368 -13.69 -33.16 -0.66
C ASP A 368 -14.00 -33.66 0.77
N CYS A 369 -14.36 -34.94 0.87
CA CYS A 369 -14.88 -35.61 2.08
C CYS A 369 -13.96 -35.48 3.29
N GLU A 370 -14.55 -35.28 4.49
CA GLU A 370 -13.90 -35.66 5.76
C GLU A 370 -14.89 -35.80 6.96
N VAL A 371 -16.03 -35.10 6.98
CA VAL A 371 -16.89 -35.01 8.18
C VAL A 371 -18.35 -35.43 7.96
N VAL A 372 -18.86 -36.35 8.79
CA VAL A 372 -20.30 -36.61 9.00
C VAL A 372 -20.76 -35.82 10.22
N TYR A 373 -21.82 -35.02 10.08
CA TYR A 373 -22.35 -34.20 11.16
C TYR A 373 -23.67 -34.78 11.68
N THR A 374 -23.71 -35.12 12.97
CA THR A 374 -24.93 -35.58 13.65
C THR A 374 -25.72 -34.39 14.17
N TRP A 375 -27.03 -34.35 13.94
CA TRP A 375 -27.84 -33.21 14.37
C TRP A 375 -28.01 -33.18 15.89
N PRO A 376 -28.01 -31.99 16.52
CA PRO A 376 -28.26 -31.88 17.95
C PRO A 376 -29.69 -32.28 18.32
N THR A 377 -29.83 -32.94 19.47
CA THR A 377 -31.08 -33.48 20.02
C THR A 377 -31.49 -32.77 21.31
N LEU A 378 -32.69 -33.06 21.82
CA LEU A 378 -33.29 -32.43 23.02
C LEU A 378 -32.42 -32.52 24.29
N ASP A 379 -31.58 -33.53 24.42
CA ASP A 379 -30.66 -33.74 25.54
C ASP A 379 -29.45 -32.80 25.54
N LEU A 380 -29.16 -32.16 24.40
CA LEU A 380 -28.10 -31.17 24.24
C LEU A 380 -28.60 -29.72 24.40
N GLU A 381 -29.90 -29.52 24.65
CA GLU A 381 -30.44 -28.17 24.87
C GLU A 381 -29.89 -27.55 26.16
N ALA A 382 -29.43 -26.31 26.04
CA ALA A 382 -29.05 -25.48 27.18
C ALA A 382 -29.58 -24.05 27.03
N ASP A 383 -29.73 -23.36 28.17
CA ASP A 383 -30.14 -21.96 28.16
C ASP A 383 -28.93 -21.05 27.81
N PRO A 384 -29.04 -20.21 26.75
CA PRO A 384 -27.93 -19.38 26.29
C PRO A 384 -27.53 -18.35 27.34
N GLN A 385 -26.23 -18.28 27.66
CA GLN A 385 -25.68 -17.31 28.60
C GLN A 385 -25.15 -16.07 27.84
N PRO A 386 -25.49 -14.83 28.24
CA PRO A 386 -25.05 -13.63 27.54
C PRO A 386 -23.54 -13.40 27.66
N ALA A 387 -22.86 -13.12 26.55
CA ALA A 387 -21.49 -12.65 26.51
C ALA A 387 -21.45 -11.12 26.34
N HIS A 388 -20.55 -10.44 27.06
CA HIS A 388 -20.52 -8.98 27.11
C HIS A 388 -19.64 -8.41 26.00
N ILE A 389 -20.24 -7.71 25.04
CA ILE A 389 -19.51 -6.99 23.98
C ILE A 389 -18.94 -5.69 24.54
N THR A 390 -17.62 -5.55 24.55
CA THR A 390 -16.92 -4.34 25.05
C THR A 390 -16.65 -3.31 23.97
N ASN A 391 -16.47 -3.76 22.73
CA ASN A 391 -16.28 -2.89 21.57
C ASN A 391 -16.99 -3.51 20.36
N TYR A 392 -17.76 -2.72 19.63
CA TYR A 392 -18.48 -3.16 18.45
C TYR A 392 -18.21 -2.18 17.30
N GLY A 393 -17.42 -2.63 16.32
CA GLY A 393 -17.07 -1.86 15.14
C GLY A 393 -17.25 -2.69 13.86
N SER A 394 -17.15 -2.02 12.71
CA SER A 394 -17.41 -2.62 11.40
C SER A 394 -16.38 -3.68 10.98
N ILE A 395 -15.13 -3.57 11.45
CA ILE A 395 -14.04 -4.50 11.15
C ILE A 395 -13.51 -5.23 12.38
N GLU A 396 -14.00 -4.89 13.56
CA GLU A 396 -13.53 -5.45 14.82
C GLU A 396 -14.64 -5.50 15.86
N VAL A 397 -14.80 -6.64 16.52
CA VAL A 397 -15.73 -6.83 17.63
C VAL A 397 -14.97 -7.53 18.75
N ILE A 398 -15.09 -7.01 19.97
CA ILE A 398 -14.46 -7.58 21.17
C ILE A 398 -15.56 -8.00 22.15
N ALA A 399 -15.57 -9.28 22.50
CA ALA A 399 -16.52 -9.86 23.46
C ALA A 399 -15.77 -10.52 24.62
N ASN A 400 -16.29 -10.34 25.83
CA ASN A 400 -15.84 -11.05 27.01
C ASN A 400 -16.83 -12.17 27.33
N ALA A 401 -16.32 -13.35 27.60
CA ALA A 401 -17.11 -14.51 27.96
C ALA A 401 -16.42 -15.27 29.11
N GLU A 402 -17.22 -15.77 30.05
CA GLU A 402 -16.78 -16.65 31.13
C GLU A 402 -17.53 -17.96 30.98
N VAL A 403 -16.79 -19.06 30.88
CA VAL A 403 -17.34 -20.39 30.57
C VAL A 403 -16.81 -21.40 31.57
N GLU A 404 -17.69 -22.20 32.17
CA GLU A 404 -17.32 -23.22 33.17
C GLU A 404 -16.89 -24.55 32.54
N GLN A 405 -17.33 -24.79 31.32
CA GLN A 405 -17.01 -25.95 30.49
C GLN A 405 -16.66 -25.48 29.07
N GLU A 406 -16.23 -26.40 28.23
CA GLU A 406 -16.02 -26.10 26.82
C GLU A 406 -17.34 -25.63 26.18
N ALA A 407 -17.29 -24.48 25.50
CA ALA A 407 -18.49 -23.79 25.06
C ALA A 407 -18.27 -23.05 23.75
N TRP A 408 -19.30 -23.03 22.91
CA TRP A 408 -19.40 -22.11 21.81
C TRP A 408 -19.59 -20.68 22.34
N LEU A 409 -18.83 -19.73 21.81
CA LEU A 409 -19.20 -18.32 21.80
C LEU A 409 -19.77 -17.98 20.42
N VAL A 410 -21.07 -17.73 20.36
CA VAL A 410 -21.78 -17.33 19.14
C VAL A 410 -21.92 -15.81 19.11
N LEU A 411 -21.42 -15.19 18.04
CA LEU A 411 -21.67 -13.79 17.72
C LEU A 411 -22.70 -13.74 16.58
N ALA A 412 -23.87 -13.13 16.81
CA ALA A 412 -25.00 -13.06 15.87
C ALA A 412 -24.76 -12.13 14.65
N ASP A 413 -23.51 -12.03 14.19
CA ASP A 413 -23.06 -11.35 13.00
C ASP A 413 -22.83 -12.33 11.86
N THR A 414 -23.13 -11.90 10.64
CA THR A 414 -22.99 -12.74 9.45
C THR A 414 -21.55 -13.25 9.29
N TYR A 415 -21.40 -14.56 9.20
CA TYR A 415 -20.18 -15.24 8.82
C TYR A 415 -19.82 -14.90 7.38
N PHE A 416 -18.55 -14.62 7.15
CA PHE A 416 -18.00 -14.42 5.82
C PHE A 416 -16.50 -14.78 5.84
N PRO A 417 -15.97 -15.41 4.79
CA PRO A 417 -14.54 -15.71 4.72
C PRO A 417 -13.67 -14.44 4.88
N GLY A 418 -12.67 -14.49 5.77
CA GLY A 418 -11.74 -13.38 6.01
C GLY A 418 -11.87 -12.71 7.38
N TRP A 419 -12.84 -13.12 8.21
CA TRP A 419 -12.79 -12.86 9.65
C TRP A 419 -11.73 -13.76 10.31
N LYS A 420 -11.08 -13.24 11.35
CA LYS A 420 -10.15 -13.97 12.22
C LYS A 420 -10.55 -13.73 13.67
N ALA A 421 -10.43 -14.75 14.51
CA ALA A 421 -10.66 -14.62 15.94
C ALA A 421 -9.35 -14.78 16.69
N PHE A 422 -9.20 -14.01 17.77
CA PHE A 422 -8.07 -14.08 18.68
C PHE A 422 -8.62 -14.17 20.10
N VAL A 423 -7.99 -14.98 20.94
CA VAL A 423 -8.36 -15.16 22.33
C VAL A 423 -7.21 -14.80 23.24
N ARG A 424 -7.54 -14.21 24.38
CA ARG A 424 -6.59 -13.95 25.46
C ARG A 424 -7.30 -14.06 26.81
N PRO A 425 -6.60 -14.38 27.90
CA PRO A 425 -7.18 -14.33 29.23
C PRO A 425 -7.76 -12.94 29.53
N LEU A 426 -8.87 -12.89 30.26
CA LEU A 426 -9.54 -11.63 30.59
C LEU A 426 -8.56 -10.67 31.32
N GLY A 427 -8.30 -9.51 30.72
CA GLY A 427 -7.39 -8.49 31.27
C GLY A 427 -5.92 -8.60 30.84
N ALA A 428 -5.55 -9.60 30.04
CA ALA A 428 -4.21 -9.73 29.45
C ALA A 428 -3.97 -8.74 28.30
N ASP A 429 -2.70 -8.46 27.98
CA ASP A 429 -2.29 -7.59 26.88
C ASP A 429 -2.53 -8.24 25.49
N GLU A 430 -2.53 -7.45 24.42
CA GLU A 430 -2.70 -7.94 23.03
C GLU A 430 -1.55 -8.86 22.57
N ASP A 431 -0.40 -8.80 23.22
CA ASP A 431 0.77 -9.61 22.87
C ASP A 431 0.62 -11.10 23.28
N GLU A 432 -0.37 -11.41 24.11
CA GLU A 432 -0.71 -12.77 24.57
C GLU A 432 -1.87 -13.40 23.76
N GLU A 433 -2.22 -12.81 22.62
CA GLU A 433 -3.29 -13.33 21.77
C GLU A 433 -2.91 -14.64 21.07
N GLU A 434 -3.79 -15.64 21.19
CA GLU A 434 -3.76 -16.88 20.42
C GLU A 434 -4.85 -16.86 19.34
N VAL A 435 -4.60 -17.51 18.21
CA VAL A 435 -5.56 -17.55 17.09
C VAL A 435 -6.61 -18.61 17.36
N LEU A 436 -7.90 -18.26 17.17
CA LEU A 436 -9.02 -19.19 17.15
C LEU A 436 -9.57 -19.34 15.74
N ASP A 437 -10.00 -20.56 15.43
CA ASP A 437 -10.76 -20.84 14.21
C ASP A 437 -12.20 -20.33 14.35
N ILE A 438 -12.71 -19.75 13.27
CA ILE A 438 -14.09 -19.26 13.21
C ILE A 438 -14.91 -20.24 12.40
N HIS A 439 -16.01 -20.67 13.00
CA HIS A 439 -16.95 -21.61 12.41
C HIS A 439 -18.20 -20.87 11.94
N LEU A 440 -18.78 -21.31 10.82
CA LEU A 440 -20.14 -20.92 10.43
C LEU A 440 -21.10 -21.68 11.35
N VAL A 441 -21.94 -20.98 12.09
CA VAL A 441 -22.90 -21.59 13.00
C VAL A 441 -24.31 -21.05 12.78
N ASN A 442 -25.32 -21.87 13.05
CA ASN A 442 -26.74 -21.57 12.89
C ASN A 442 -27.06 -20.98 11.51
N GLY A 443 -26.42 -21.52 10.47
CA GLY A 443 -26.62 -21.14 9.06
C GLY A 443 -26.15 -19.74 8.67
N ASN A 444 -25.80 -18.86 9.63
CA ASN A 444 -25.42 -17.50 9.32
C ASN A 444 -24.35 -16.86 10.22
N PHE A 445 -24.16 -17.32 11.45
CA PHE A 445 -23.38 -16.61 12.47
C PHE A 445 -21.94 -17.09 12.59
N ARG A 446 -21.14 -16.36 13.37
CA ARG A 446 -19.75 -16.72 13.69
C ARG A 446 -19.72 -17.42 15.04
N GLY A 447 -19.18 -18.62 15.08
CA GLY A 447 -18.90 -19.36 16.31
C GLY A 447 -17.40 -19.51 16.53
N VAL A 448 -16.96 -19.47 17.79
CA VAL A 448 -15.62 -19.91 18.20
C VAL A 448 -15.75 -20.80 19.44
N ILE A 449 -14.84 -21.76 19.60
CA ILE A 449 -14.83 -22.66 20.75
C ILE A 449 -13.93 -22.07 21.84
N LEU A 450 -14.45 -22.00 23.06
CA LEU A 450 -13.73 -21.52 24.24
C LEU A 450 -13.53 -22.66 25.24
N GLN A 451 -12.30 -22.78 25.74
CA GLN A 451 -11.97 -23.66 26.85
C GLN A 451 -12.48 -23.07 28.18
N PRO A 452 -12.66 -23.88 29.24
CA PRO A 452 -13.08 -23.39 30.56
C PRO A 452 -12.21 -22.23 31.06
N GLY A 453 -12.83 -21.09 31.40
CA GLY A 453 -12.12 -19.89 31.87
C GLY A 453 -12.81 -18.57 31.52
N ALA A 454 -12.15 -17.47 31.87
CA ALA A 454 -12.58 -16.11 31.54
C ALA A 454 -11.71 -15.54 30.41
N TRP A 455 -12.35 -15.20 29.30
CA TRP A 455 -11.68 -14.88 28.04
C TRP A 455 -12.14 -13.55 27.47
N THR A 456 -11.22 -12.86 26.80
CA THR A 456 -11.52 -11.79 25.85
C THR A 456 -11.28 -12.32 24.44
N VAL A 457 -12.32 -12.31 23.62
CA VAL A 457 -12.29 -12.74 22.22
C VAL A 457 -12.40 -11.53 21.32
N ARG A 458 -11.45 -11.39 20.40
CA ARG A 458 -11.39 -10.33 19.40
C ARG A 458 -11.61 -10.90 18.01
N PHE A 459 -12.74 -10.57 17.40
CA PHE A 459 -13.05 -10.84 16.01
C PHE A 459 -12.55 -9.68 15.16
N ARG A 460 -11.77 -9.96 14.11
CA ARG A 460 -11.26 -8.94 13.19
C ARG A 460 -11.43 -9.35 11.74
N TYR A 461 -12.01 -8.47 10.94
CA TYR A 461 -12.12 -8.65 9.50
C TYR A 461 -10.85 -8.19 8.79
N SER A 462 -10.18 -9.11 8.12
CA SER A 462 -8.97 -8.83 7.33
C SER A 462 -8.94 -9.71 6.08
N PRO A 463 -9.85 -9.46 5.11
CA PRO A 463 -9.98 -10.30 3.92
C PRO A 463 -8.74 -10.20 3.04
N PRO A 464 -8.24 -11.32 2.47
CA PRO A 464 -7.12 -11.30 1.54
C PRO A 464 -7.37 -10.40 0.34
N SER A 465 -8.60 -10.35 -0.18
CA SER A 465 -8.98 -9.54 -1.35
C SER A 465 -8.70 -8.05 -1.16
N PHE A 466 -8.95 -7.49 0.02
CA PHE A 466 -8.63 -6.09 0.32
C PHE A 466 -7.12 -5.84 0.33
N GLN A 467 -6.34 -6.77 0.90
CA GLN A 467 -4.89 -6.69 0.91
C GLN A 467 -4.32 -6.76 -0.52
N VAL A 468 -4.85 -7.67 -1.36
CA VAL A 468 -4.49 -7.77 -2.79
C VAL A 468 -4.84 -6.50 -3.53
N GLY A 469 -6.05 -5.96 -3.34
CA GLY A 469 -6.54 -4.76 -4.01
C GLY A 469 -5.75 -3.50 -3.64
N ALA A 470 -5.46 -3.30 -2.36
CA ALA A 470 -4.64 -2.20 -1.87
C ALA A 470 -3.24 -2.24 -2.50
N PHE A 471 -2.66 -3.44 -2.62
CA PHE A 471 -1.35 -3.59 -3.25
C PHE A 471 -1.38 -3.43 -4.77
N ALA A 472 -2.36 -4.01 -5.47
CA ALA A 472 -2.51 -3.83 -6.90
C ALA A 472 -2.63 -2.34 -7.25
N SER A 473 -3.34 -1.59 -6.41
CA SER A 473 -3.44 -0.13 -6.50
C SER A 473 -2.10 0.56 -6.25
N PHE A 474 -1.36 0.16 -5.21
CA PHE A 474 -0.01 0.69 -4.94
C PHE A 474 0.96 0.43 -6.09
N LEU A 475 1.03 -0.81 -6.59
CA LEU A 475 1.91 -1.19 -7.70
C LEU A 475 1.54 -0.45 -8.99
N SER A 476 0.25 -0.34 -9.29
CA SER A 476 -0.25 0.46 -10.41
C SER A 476 0.14 1.93 -10.27
N GLY A 477 0.02 2.49 -9.07
CA GLY A 477 0.49 3.83 -8.74
C GLY A 477 1.99 4.00 -8.96
N MET A 478 2.81 3.05 -8.51
CA MET A 478 4.26 3.05 -8.74
C MET A 478 4.60 2.97 -10.23
N LEU A 479 3.90 2.14 -10.99
CA LEU A 479 4.10 2.03 -12.44
C LEU A 479 3.72 3.32 -13.16
N ILE A 480 2.63 3.98 -12.76
CA ILE A 480 2.25 5.31 -13.27
C ILE A 480 3.33 6.34 -12.94
N ILE A 481 3.83 6.37 -11.70
CA ILE A 481 4.92 7.27 -11.30
C ILE A 481 6.18 7.00 -12.12
N PHE A 482 6.55 5.74 -12.30
CA PHE A 482 7.72 5.36 -13.10
C PHE A 482 7.57 5.80 -14.56
N MET A 483 6.42 5.55 -15.18
CA MET A 483 6.12 6.01 -16.54
C MET A 483 6.13 7.55 -16.63
N GLY A 484 5.61 8.24 -15.61
CA GLY A 484 5.68 9.68 -15.45
C GLY A 484 7.11 10.21 -15.32
N MET A 485 7.97 9.53 -14.56
CA MET A 485 9.39 9.84 -14.43
C MET A 485 10.11 9.67 -15.78
N LEU A 486 9.85 8.58 -16.50
CA LEU A 486 10.40 8.37 -17.84
C LEU A 486 9.93 9.43 -18.84
N TRP A 487 8.65 9.81 -18.77
CA TRP A 487 8.09 10.88 -19.61
C TRP A 487 8.69 12.25 -19.29
N LEU A 488 8.76 12.63 -18.01
CA LEU A 488 9.42 13.87 -17.55
C LEU A 488 10.90 13.88 -17.95
N TRP A 489 11.60 12.77 -17.78
CA TRP A 489 12.99 12.62 -18.20
C TRP A 489 13.14 12.92 -19.70
N ARG A 490 12.26 12.35 -20.55
CA ARG A 490 12.26 12.63 -22.00
C ARG A 490 11.90 14.07 -22.35
N LEU A 491 11.12 14.77 -21.53
CA LEU A 491 10.81 16.19 -21.73
C LEU A 491 11.99 17.10 -21.43
N PHE A 492 12.69 16.85 -20.31
CA PHE A 492 13.82 17.68 -19.88
C PHE A 492 15.13 17.32 -20.59
N TYR A 493 15.26 16.08 -21.07
CA TYR A 493 16.45 15.59 -21.73
C TYR A 493 16.18 15.24 -23.20
N ARG A 494 16.65 16.09 -24.13
CA ARG A 494 16.81 15.76 -25.54
C ARG A 494 18.29 15.51 -25.82
N GLU A 495 18.59 14.44 -26.54
CA GLU A 495 19.93 14.12 -27.01
C GLU A 495 20.42 15.23 -27.94
N ASP A 496 21.27 16.12 -27.43
CA ASP A 496 22.08 17.02 -28.25
C ASP A 496 23.40 16.29 -28.54
N PRO A 497 23.71 15.93 -29.79
CA PRO A 497 24.98 15.26 -30.16
C PRO A 497 26.23 16.09 -29.83
N THR A 498 26.05 17.38 -29.52
CA THR A 498 27.08 18.37 -29.21
C THR A 498 27.15 18.74 -27.72
N ALA A 499 26.38 18.05 -26.85
CA ALA A 499 26.28 18.40 -25.45
C ALA A 499 27.56 18.13 -24.64
N ASP A 500 28.04 19.21 -24.02
CA ASP A 500 29.15 19.34 -23.07
C ASP A 500 29.29 18.16 -22.10
N GLY A 501 30.53 17.70 -21.83
CA GLY A 501 30.83 16.52 -21.00
C GLY A 501 30.17 16.52 -19.62
N THR A 502 29.86 17.71 -19.10
CA THR A 502 29.11 17.93 -17.85
C THR A 502 27.69 17.36 -17.89
N LYS A 503 26.94 17.49 -18.99
CA LYS A 503 25.56 16.94 -19.12
C LYS A 503 25.58 15.40 -19.15
N ARG A 504 26.61 14.81 -19.77
CA ARG A 504 26.79 13.34 -19.84
C ARG A 504 27.15 12.74 -18.48
N ILE A 505 28.03 13.39 -17.72
CA ILE A 505 28.38 13.01 -16.34
C ILE A 505 27.17 13.13 -15.41
N ALA A 506 26.38 14.20 -15.56
CA ALA A 506 25.14 14.40 -14.81
C ALA A 506 24.11 13.29 -15.12
N LYS A 507 23.89 12.93 -16.39
CA LYS A 507 23.01 11.81 -16.79
C LYS A 507 23.44 10.48 -16.19
N ASN A 508 24.73 10.15 -16.29
CA ASN A 508 25.28 8.88 -15.82
C ASN A 508 25.35 8.77 -14.28
N SER A 509 25.04 9.85 -13.55
CA SER A 509 25.01 9.88 -12.09
C SER A 509 23.60 10.09 -11.55
N LEU A 510 22.88 11.13 -11.99
CA LEU A 510 21.55 11.51 -11.45
C LEU A 510 20.45 10.52 -11.80
N ALA A 511 20.43 9.97 -13.03
CA ALA A 511 19.36 9.06 -13.42
C ALA A 511 19.41 7.75 -12.60
N PRO A 512 20.57 7.08 -12.46
CA PRO A 512 20.70 5.92 -11.57
C PRO A 512 20.40 6.25 -10.10
N ILE A 513 20.74 7.45 -9.62
CA ILE A 513 20.45 7.89 -8.24
C ILE A 513 18.94 7.94 -7.99
N ILE A 514 18.19 8.62 -8.87
CA ILE A 514 16.72 8.76 -8.74
C ILE A 514 16.05 7.40 -8.84
N LEU A 515 16.47 6.57 -9.79
CA LEU A 515 15.91 5.23 -9.98
C LEU A 515 16.22 4.29 -8.80
N ASN A 516 17.43 4.34 -8.23
CA ASN A 516 17.76 3.56 -7.04
C ASN A 516 16.94 4.01 -5.82
N LEU A 517 16.70 5.31 -5.64
CA LEU A 517 15.84 5.81 -4.56
C LEU A 517 14.39 5.33 -4.75
N PHE A 518 13.90 5.36 -5.99
CA PHE A 518 12.58 4.84 -6.33
C PHE A 518 12.44 3.34 -6.04
N ASN A 519 13.43 2.54 -6.45
CA ASN A 519 13.47 1.10 -6.17
C ASN A 519 13.50 0.80 -4.67
N ARG A 520 14.27 1.60 -3.91
CA ARG A 520 14.32 1.46 -2.46
C ARG A 520 12.96 1.72 -1.80
N GLY A 521 12.20 2.68 -2.31
CA GLY A 521 10.82 2.93 -1.88
C GLY A 521 9.90 1.73 -2.12
N ILE A 522 9.99 1.12 -3.31
CA ILE A 522 9.23 -0.09 -3.65
C ILE A 522 9.63 -1.27 -2.75
N ASP A 523 10.93 -1.53 -2.57
CA ASP A 523 11.43 -2.59 -1.70
C ASP A 523 11.00 -2.39 -0.24
N PHE A 524 10.93 -1.14 0.22
CA PHE A 524 10.48 -0.80 1.56
C PHE A 524 8.97 -1.03 1.74
N ALA A 525 8.16 -0.66 0.74
CA ALA A 525 6.73 -0.96 0.74
C ALA A 525 6.47 -2.47 0.70
N PHE A 526 7.22 -3.22 -0.11
CA PHE A 526 7.14 -4.67 -0.13
C PHE A 526 7.55 -5.29 1.21
N ALA A 527 8.59 -4.75 1.86
CA ALA A 527 9.03 -5.20 3.18
C ALA A 527 7.92 -5.13 4.23
N PHE A 528 7.10 -4.08 4.22
CA PHE A 528 5.97 -3.92 5.14
C PHE A 528 4.98 -5.08 5.03
N ILE A 529 4.63 -5.47 3.81
CA ILE A 529 3.67 -6.56 3.56
C ILE A 529 4.32 -7.91 3.87
N MET A 530 5.53 -8.13 3.35
CA MET A 530 6.29 -9.36 3.53
C MET A 530 6.46 -9.71 5.02
N LEU A 531 6.79 -8.71 5.86
CA LEU A 531 7.00 -8.93 7.29
C LEU A 531 5.69 -9.23 8.04
N ARG A 532 4.58 -8.61 7.65
CA ARG A 532 3.27 -8.84 8.27
C ARG A 532 2.68 -10.19 7.90
N ILE A 533 2.85 -10.63 6.65
CA ILE A 533 2.36 -11.94 6.20
C ILE A 533 3.20 -13.08 6.79
N LEU A 534 4.54 -12.95 6.77
CA LEU A 534 5.42 -14.03 7.23
C LEU A 534 5.50 -14.14 8.76
N GLY A 535 5.36 -13.03 9.48
CA GLY A 535 5.71 -12.97 10.89
C GLY A 535 7.22 -13.12 11.15
N PRO A 536 7.68 -12.92 12.40
CA PRO A 536 9.10 -12.85 12.74
C PRO A 536 9.85 -14.18 12.50
N GLY A 537 9.22 -15.33 12.73
CA GLY A 537 9.86 -16.63 12.53
C GLY A 537 10.23 -16.91 11.07
N ASN A 538 9.24 -16.87 10.16
CA ASN A 538 9.48 -17.12 8.74
C ASN A 538 10.28 -16.00 8.07
N ALA A 539 10.12 -14.74 8.51
CA ALA A 539 10.98 -13.65 8.07
C ALA A 539 12.44 -13.91 8.45
N GLY A 540 12.70 -14.42 9.66
CA GLY A 540 14.03 -14.81 10.12
C GLY A 540 14.68 -15.87 9.24
N ILE A 541 13.93 -16.92 8.87
CA ILE A 541 14.38 -17.96 7.93
C ILE A 541 14.77 -17.35 6.59
N TYR A 542 13.92 -16.47 6.05
CA TYR A 542 14.18 -15.83 4.76
C TYR A 542 15.43 -14.93 4.80
N TYR A 543 15.59 -14.11 5.85
CA TYR A 543 16.78 -13.27 6.00
C TYR A 543 18.06 -14.09 6.17
N TYR A 544 18.01 -15.16 6.97
CA TYR A 544 19.13 -16.08 7.11
C TYR A 544 19.53 -16.68 5.75
N ALA A 545 18.55 -17.15 4.97
CA ALA A 545 18.79 -17.68 3.63
C ALA A 545 19.40 -16.64 2.67
N ILE A 546 18.94 -15.38 2.72
CA ILE A 546 19.52 -14.28 1.93
C ILE A 546 20.98 -14.00 2.31
N VAL A 547 21.31 -14.02 3.61
CA VAL A 547 22.69 -13.76 4.06
C VAL A 547 23.64 -14.86 3.56
N ILE A 548 23.23 -16.13 3.68
CA ILE A 548 24.01 -17.25 3.15
C ILE A 548 24.14 -17.16 1.63
N PHE A 549 23.04 -16.90 0.91
CA PHE A 549 23.06 -16.65 -0.53
C PHE A 549 24.06 -15.54 -0.92
N GLY A 550 24.05 -14.41 -0.20
CA GLY A 550 24.92 -13.27 -0.48
C GLY A 550 26.42 -13.62 -0.35
N TRP A 551 26.80 -14.48 0.59
CA TRP A 551 28.19 -14.93 0.71
C TRP A 551 28.63 -15.73 -0.52
N PHE A 552 27.80 -16.68 -0.96
CA PHE A 552 28.09 -17.49 -2.15
C PHE A 552 28.01 -16.67 -3.44
N GLU A 553 27.15 -15.65 -3.51
CA GLU A 553 27.10 -14.71 -4.63
C GLU A 553 28.43 -13.97 -4.80
N ILE A 554 29.01 -13.50 -3.70
CA ILE A 554 30.30 -12.79 -3.72
C ILE A 554 31.43 -13.70 -4.20
N LEU A 555 31.46 -14.94 -3.71
CA LEU A 555 32.44 -15.95 -4.14
C LEU A 555 32.30 -16.28 -5.63
N THR A 556 31.06 -16.36 -6.13
CA THR A 556 30.76 -16.67 -7.53
C THR A 556 31.12 -15.52 -8.47
N ASN A 557 30.80 -14.27 -8.09
CA ASN A 557 31.10 -13.08 -8.90
C ASN A 557 32.58 -12.66 -8.84
N PHE A 558 33.32 -13.05 -7.79
CA PHE A 558 34.77 -12.95 -7.63
C PHE A 558 35.38 -11.56 -7.97
N GLY A 559 34.63 -10.47 -7.79
CA GLY A 559 35.08 -9.12 -8.15
C GLY A 559 35.21 -8.85 -9.66
N LEU A 560 34.81 -9.81 -10.51
CA LEU A 560 34.98 -9.77 -11.96
C LEU A 560 34.21 -8.62 -12.64
N ASN A 561 33.23 -8.02 -11.95
CA ASN A 561 32.47 -6.88 -12.46
C ASN A 561 33.37 -5.68 -12.75
N THR A 562 34.24 -5.33 -11.80
CA THR A 562 35.13 -4.17 -11.95
C THR A 562 36.20 -4.44 -13.01
N PHE A 563 36.72 -5.66 -13.05
CA PHE A 563 37.66 -6.10 -14.08
C PHE A 563 37.04 -6.01 -15.48
N LEU A 564 35.85 -6.59 -15.66
CA LEU A 564 35.14 -6.59 -16.95
C LEU A 564 34.85 -5.17 -17.43
N THR A 565 34.34 -4.30 -16.54
CA THR A 565 34.08 -2.89 -16.89
C THR A 565 35.36 -2.17 -17.32
N ARG A 566 36.48 -2.38 -16.62
CA ARG A 566 37.77 -1.72 -16.93
C ARG A 566 38.36 -2.19 -18.26
N GLU A 567 38.46 -3.49 -18.49
CA GLU A 567 39.11 -4.00 -19.71
C GLU A 567 38.26 -3.80 -20.96
N VAL A 568 36.93 -3.91 -20.86
CA VAL A 568 36.05 -3.61 -22.00
C VAL A 568 36.03 -2.12 -22.32
N ALA A 569 36.07 -1.23 -21.32
CA ALA A 569 36.15 0.22 -21.56
C ALA A 569 37.47 0.63 -22.25
N ARG A 570 38.54 -0.18 -22.14
CA ARG A 570 39.80 0.02 -22.86
C ARG A 570 39.73 -0.47 -24.31
N ASP A 571 39.10 -1.63 -24.53
CA ASP A 571 38.92 -2.21 -25.85
C ASP A 571 37.49 -2.79 -26.01
N HIS A 572 36.61 -1.98 -26.60
CA HIS A 572 35.23 -2.38 -26.89
C HIS A 572 35.15 -3.56 -27.86
N GLY A 573 36.16 -3.77 -28.73
CA GLY A 573 36.17 -4.87 -29.70
C GLY A 573 36.32 -6.25 -29.07
N ALA A 574 36.97 -6.32 -27.90
CA ALA A 574 37.15 -7.55 -27.13
C ALA A 574 36.00 -7.87 -26.16
N ALA A 575 34.91 -7.08 -26.16
CA ALA A 575 33.75 -7.23 -25.29
C ALA A 575 33.22 -8.67 -25.19
N GLY A 576 33.05 -9.34 -26.33
CA GLY A 576 32.57 -10.73 -26.38
C GLY A 576 33.51 -11.73 -25.71
N ARG A 577 34.83 -11.58 -25.91
CA ARG A 577 35.84 -12.46 -25.31
C ARG A 577 35.86 -12.32 -23.79
N TYR A 578 35.86 -11.10 -23.27
CA TYR A 578 35.86 -10.85 -21.83
C TYR A 578 34.55 -11.26 -21.16
N LEU A 579 33.39 -10.96 -21.78
CA LEU A 579 32.08 -11.35 -21.25
C LEU A 579 31.93 -12.88 -21.19
N PHE A 580 32.30 -13.60 -22.26
CA PHE A 580 32.16 -15.05 -22.32
C PHE A 580 33.07 -15.75 -21.30
N ASN A 581 34.36 -15.40 -21.24
CA ASN A 581 35.31 -16.02 -20.31
C ASN A 581 35.01 -15.65 -18.85
N SER A 582 34.57 -14.43 -18.56
CA SER A 582 34.16 -14.06 -17.20
C SER A 582 32.86 -14.77 -16.79
N THR A 583 31.92 -14.99 -17.71
CA THR A 583 30.70 -15.75 -17.44
C THR A 583 31.02 -17.23 -17.20
N ALA A 584 31.85 -17.84 -18.03
CA ALA A 584 32.30 -19.22 -17.85
C ALA A 584 33.02 -19.42 -16.50
N LEU A 585 33.88 -18.48 -16.13
CA LEU A 585 34.55 -18.48 -14.82
C LEU A 585 33.55 -18.38 -13.66
N ARG A 586 32.55 -17.48 -13.72
CA ARG A 586 31.50 -17.36 -12.69
C ARG A 586 30.71 -18.67 -12.53
N LEU A 587 30.28 -19.26 -13.64
CA LEU A 587 29.54 -20.54 -13.60
C LEU A 587 30.41 -21.66 -13.03
N GLY A 588 31.69 -21.72 -13.41
CA GLY A 588 32.65 -22.66 -12.84
C GLY A 588 32.83 -22.48 -11.32
N LEU A 589 32.98 -21.25 -10.84
CA LEU A 589 33.05 -20.93 -9.41
C LEU A 589 31.74 -21.28 -8.68
N GLY A 590 30.59 -21.08 -9.31
CA GLY A 590 29.29 -21.48 -8.78
C GLY A 590 29.15 -23.00 -8.63
N VAL A 591 29.67 -23.78 -9.58
CA VAL A 591 29.72 -25.26 -9.47
C VAL A 591 30.68 -25.68 -8.36
N VAL A 592 31.87 -25.07 -8.28
CA VAL A 592 32.84 -25.32 -7.20
C VAL A 592 32.27 -24.96 -5.82
N GLY A 593 31.39 -23.98 -5.74
CA GLY A 593 30.70 -23.59 -4.51
C GLY A 593 29.71 -24.64 -3.97
N VAL A 594 29.19 -25.55 -4.81
CA VAL A 594 28.17 -26.55 -4.41
C VAL A 594 28.69 -27.48 -3.30
N PRO A 595 29.88 -28.12 -3.42
CA PRO A 595 30.48 -28.86 -2.30
C PRO A 595 30.61 -28.07 -1.01
N PHE A 596 30.97 -26.78 -1.07
CA PHE A 596 31.10 -25.93 0.12
C PHE A 596 29.74 -25.61 0.75
N LEU A 597 28.69 -25.40 -0.05
CA LEU A 597 27.33 -25.25 0.44
C LEU A 597 26.83 -26.52 1.12
N LEU A 598 27.02 -27.68 0.47
CA LEU A 598 26.61 -28.97 1.03
C LEU A 598 27.35 -29.27 2.34
N LEU A 599 28.65 -28.97 2.39
CA LEU A 599 29.45 -29.08 3.62
C LEU A 599 28.93 -28.14 4.71
N PHE A 600 28.62 -26.88 4.38
CA PHE A 600 28.05 -25.93 5.32
C PHE A 600 26.72 -26.42 5.90
N LEU A 601 25.80 -26.89 5.05
CA LEU A 601 24.51 -27.42 5.48
C LEU A 601 24.67 -28.69 6.33
N ALA A 602 25.58 -29.59 5.94
CA ALA A 602 25.87 -30.80 6.72
C ALA A 602 26.42 -30.46 8.12
N ILE A 603 27.36 -29.51 8.21
CA ILE A 603 27.89 -29.05 9.50
C ILE A 603 26.78 -28.40 10.34
N ARG A 604 25.97 -27.52 9.75
CA ARG A 604 24.89 -26.82 10.47
C ARG A 604 23.80 -27.78 10.97
N GLN A 605 23.47 -28.84 10.22
CA GLN A 605 22.53 -29.87 10.67
C GLN A 605 23.12 -30.81 11.71
N ALA A 606 24.44 -31.04 11.70
CA ALA A 606 25.08 -31.98 12.63
C ALA A 606 25.49 -31.34 13.97
N THR A 607 25.74 -30.02 14.01
CA THR A 607 26.43 -29.38 15.15
C THR A 607 25.61 -28.36 15.93
N VAL A 608 24.45 -27.92 15.42
CA VAL A 608 23.64 -26.85 16.02
C VAL A 608 22.19 -27.30 16.15
N ASP A 609 21.65 -27.20 17.37
CA ASP A 609 20.29 -27.56 17.76
C ASP A 609 19.49 -26.28 18.09
N PRO A 610 18.28 -26.06 17.51
CA PRO A 610 17.57 -26.90 16.55
C PRO A 610 18.20 -26.95 15.16
N ALA A 611 17.99 -28.09 14.51
CA ALA A 611 18.28 -28.26 13.09
C ALA A 611 17.49 -27.27 12.24
N LEU A 612 18.07 -26.85 11.11
CA LEU A 612 17.39 -26.01 10.14
C LEU A 612 16.13 -26.71 9.61
N GLU A 613 15.05 -25.95 9.56
CA GLU A 613 13.79 -26.42 9.01
C GLU A 613 13.90 -26.74 7.51
N PRO A 614 13.10 -27.70 7.00
CA PRO A 614 13.09 -28.04 5.59
C PRO A 614 12.86 -26.84 4.66
N GLN A 615 12.01 -25.90 5.07
CA GLN A 615 11.75 -24.66 4.34
C GLN A 615 12.97 -23.73 4.25
N ALA A 616 13.82 -23.69 5.29
CA ALA A 616 15.05 -22.91 5.29
C ALA A 616 16.06 -23.49 4.29
N ILE A 617 16.22 -24.81 4.31
CA ILE A 617 17.10 -25.54 3.39
C ILE A 617 16.62 -25.36 1.95
N ALA A 618 15.32 -25.54 1.71
CA ALA A 618 14.72 -25.35 0.39
C ALA A 618 14.95 -23.92 -0.13
N ALA A 619 14.75 -22.90 0.71
CA ALA A 619 15.00 -21.51 0.34
C ALA A 619 16.49 -21.26 0.00
N ILE A 620 17.43 -21.77 0.80
CA ILE A 620 18.87 -21.64 0.53
C ILE A 620 19.25 -22.29 -0.81
N VAL A 621 18.77 -23.53 -1.05
CA VAL A 621 19.07 -24.27 -2.30
C VAL A 621 18.46 -23.56 -3.51
N LEU A 622 17.21 -23.10 -3.42
CA LEU A 622 16.54 -22.37 -4.50
C LEU A 622 17.25 -21.04 -4.81
N LEU A 623 17.60 -20.26 -3.79
CA LEU A 623 18.38 -19.03 -3.97
C LEU A 623 19.75 -19.33 -4.60
N TYR A 624 20.41 -20.42 -4.20
CA TYR A 624 21.68 -20.85 -4.79
C TYR A 624 21.54 -21.20 -6.28
N ILE A 625 20.47 -21.91 -6.68
CA ILE A 625 20.17 -22.16 -8.11
C ILE A 625 19.96 -20.82 -8.84
N GLY A 626 19.32 -19.85 -8.18
CA GLY A 626 19.16 -18.48 -8.66
C GLY A 626 20.46 -17.71 -8.91
N LEU A 627 21.62 -18.16 -8.39
CA LEU A 627 22.92 -17.56 -8.66
C LEU A 627 23.31 -17.61 -10.14
N ILE A 628 22.85 -18.61 -10.88
CA ILE A 628 23.18 -18.79 -12.29
C ILE A 628 22.69 -17.58 -13.12
N PRO A 629 21.37 -17.29 -13.20
CA PRO A 629 20.89 -16.12 -13.94
C PRO A 629 21.35 -14.79 -13.31
N ALA A 630 21.51 -14.73 -11.99
CA ALA A 630 21.99 -13.53 -11.30
C ALA A 630 23.43 -13.16 -11.70
N SER A 631 24.34 -14.13 -11.71
CA SER A 631 25.76 -13.91 -12.03
C SER A 631 25.95 -13.47 -13.48
N ILE A 632 25.16 -14.03 -14.41
CA ILE A 632 25.17 -13.63 -15.83
C ILE A 632 24.62 -12.21 -15.99
N SER A 633 23.49 -11.90 -15.34
CA SER A 633 22.90 -10.54 -15.35
C SER A 633 23.88 -9.49 -14.83
N THR A 634 24.67 -9.83 -13.82
CA THR A 634 25.68 -8.95 -13.26
C THR A 634 26.82 -8.68 -14.25
N GLY A 635 27.24 -9.69 -15.02
CA GLY A 635 28.24 -9.54 -16.09
C GLY A 635 27.74 -8.65 -17.23
N LEU A 636 26.49 -8.85 -17.65
CA LEU A 636 25.82 -8.00 -18.64
C LEU A 636 25.68 -6.55 -18.16
N THR A 637 25.36 -6.35 -16.88
CA THR A 637 25.31 -5.02 -16.26
C THR A 637 26.68 -4.32 -16.32
N ALA A 638 27.75 -5.04 -15.97
CA ALA A 638 29.12 -4.52 -16.06
C ALA A 638 29.52 -4.15 -17.51
N LEU A 639 29.00 -4.87 -18.50
CA LEU A 639 29.15 -4.54 -19.92
C LEU A 639 28.50 -3.19 -20.27
N PHE A 640 27.25 -2.96 -19.88
CA PHE A 640 26.58 -1.67 -20.12
C PHE A 640 27.32 -0.50 -19.47
N TYR A 641 27.86 -0.69 -18.26
CA TYR A 641 28.71 0.31 -17.62
C TYR A 641 29.99 0.59 -18.42
N ALA A 642 30.61 -0.44 -19.01
CA ALA A 642 31.82 -0.28 -19.83
C ALA A 642 31.56 0.60 -21.06
N PHE A 643 30.38 0.48 -21.68
CA PHE A 643 29.95 1.30 -22.82
C PHE A 643 29.36 2.67 -22.41
N GLU A 644 29.48 3.08 -21.14
CA GLU A 644 28.92 4.32 -20.59
C GLU A 644 27.39 4.45 -20.76
N LYS A 645 26.67 3.31 -20.79
CA LYS A 645 25.21 3.21 -20.95
C LYS A 645 24.51 2.85 -19.64
N ALA A 646 24.82 3.59 -18.57
CA ALA A 646 24.35 3.32 -17.20
C ALA A 646 22.82 3.40 -17.02
N GLU A 647 22.11 4.12 -17.90
CA GLU A 647 20.66 4.22 -17.90
C GLU A 647 19.94 2.88 -18.12
N PHE A 648 20.51 1.97 -18.92
CA PHE A 648 19.87 0.69 -19.23
C PHE A 648 19.83 -0.22 -17.99
N PRO A 649 20.96 -0.50 -17.30
CA PRO A 649 20.92 -1.22 -16.04
C PRO A 649 19.97 -0.59 -15.02
N ALA A 650 19.98 0.73 -14.85
CA ALA A 650 19.12 1.39 -13.86
C ALA A 650 17.62 1.22 -14.15
N VAL A 651 17.21 1.34 -15.43
CA VAL A 651 15.83 1.07 -15.86
C VAL A 651 15.47 -0.40 -15.65
N ILE A 652 16.37 -1.31 -15.99
CA ILE A 652 16.13 -2.75 -15.84
C ILE A 652 16.04 -3.14 -14.37
N THR A 653 16.88 -2.60 -13.48
CA THR A 653 16.75 -2.81 -12.03
C THR A 653 15.37 -2.38 -11.54
N THR A 654 14.80 -1.31 -12.10
CA THR A 654 13.45 -0.86 -11.75
C THR A 654 12.39 -1.85 -12.21
N ILE A 655 12.49 -2.35 -13.45
CA ILE A 655 11.61 -3.41 -13.97
C ILE A 655 11.74 -4.68 -13.12
N SER A 656 12.96 -5.11 -12.82
CA SER A 656 13.24 -6.27 -11.98
C SER A 656 12.68 -6.10 -10.56
N THR A 657 12.72 -4.89 -10.00
CA THR A 657 12.13 -4.61 -8.68
C THR A 657 10.60 -4.73 -8.72
N ILE A 658 9.96 -4.21 -9.77
CA ILE A 658 8.51 -4.36 -9.96
C ILE A 658 8.14 -5.84 -10.12
N VAL A 659 8.88 -6.59 -10.95
CA VAL A 659 8.67 -8.04 -11.16
C VAL A 659 8.88 -8.81 -9.85
N LYS A 660 9.97 -8.53 -9.12
CA LYS A 660 10.28 -9.11 -7.81
C LYS A 660 9.15 -8.94 -6.82
N VAL A 661 8.64 -7.72 -6.71
CA VAL A 661 7.58 -7.37 -5.75
C VAL A 661 6.24 -7.96 -6.17
N THR A 662 5.95 -8.02 -7.48
CA THR A 662 4.76 -8.68 -8.02
C THR A 662 4.76 -10.19 -7.75
N LEU A 663 5.84 -10.87 -8.15
CA LEU A 663 5.99 -12.31 -7.95
C LEU A 663 6.08 -12.65 -6.47
N GLY A 664 6.88 -11.89 -5.70
CA GLY A 664 7.03 -12.07 -4.27
C GLY A 664 5.68 -12.00 -3.56
N LEU A 665 4.85 -10.99 -3.86
CA LEU A 665 3.53 -10.92 -3.26
C LEU A 665 2.62 -12.04 -3.74
N ALA A 666 2.57 -12.33 -5.04
CA ALA A 666 1.75 -13.41 -5.56
C ALA A 666 2.03 -14.73 -4.83
N THR A 667 3.30 -15.05 -4.60
CA THR A 667 3.67 -16.26 -3.84
C THR A 667 3.27 -16.21 -2.37
N LEU A 668 3.33 -15.04 -1.73
CA LEU A 668 2.89 -14.89 -0.34
C LEU A 668 1.37 -15.02 -0.19
N LEU A 669 0.61 -14.46 -1.12
CA LEU A 669 -0.85 -14.53 -1.13
C LEU A 669 -1.38 -15.93 -1.46
N LEU A 670 -0.63 -16.68 -2.28
CA LEU A 670 -0.92 -18.10 -2.55
C LEU A 670 -0.51 -19.03 -1.40
N GLY A 671 0.00 -18.50 -0.29
CA GLY A 671 0.41 -19.30 0.87
C GLY A 671 1.73 -20.05 0.69
N TRP A 672 2.50 -19.81 -0.38
CA TRP A 672 3.76 -20.52 -0.63
C TRP A 672 4.92 -20.07 0.28
N GLY A 673 4.69 -19.03 1.09
CA GLY A 673 5.59 -18.59 2.16
C GLY A 673 7.03 -18.29 1.69
N VAL A 674 8.01 -18.72 2.49
CA VAL A 674 9.43 -18.44 2.26
C VAL A 674 9.97 -19.12 1.01
N VAL A 675 9.53 -20.35 0.73
CA VAL A 675 9.94 -21.13 -0.44
C VAL A 675 9.43 -20.47 -1.72
N GLY A 676 8.19 -19.99 -1.70
CA GLY A 676 7.61 -19.18 -2.77
C GLY A 676 8.43 -17.93 -3.07
N LEU A 677 8.85 -17.17 -2.05
CA LEU A 677 9.72 -16.00 -2.23
C LEU A 677 11.07 -16.35 -2.87
N ALA A 678 11.68 -17.48 -2.48
CA ALA A 678 12.92 -17.96 -3.09
C ALA A 678 12.72 -18.32 -4.57
N GLY A 679 11.63 -19.02 -4.92
CA GLY A 679 11.26 -19.32 -6.30
C GLY A 679 10.98 -18.05 -7.13
N GLY A 680 10.27 -17.08 -6.55
CA GLY A 680 10.01 -15.78 -7.17
C GLY A 680 11.28 -14.99 -7.45
N ALA A 681 12.30 -15.10 -6.59
CA ALA A 681 13.61 -14.50 -6.82
C ALA A 681 14.33 -15.12 -8.03
N ILE A 682 14.25 -16.44 -8.22
CA ILE A 682 14.79 -17.12 -9.42
C ILE A 682 14.10 -16.60 -10.68
N ALA A 683 12.77 -16.56 -10.68
CA ALA A 683 11.99 -16.04 -11.81
C ALA A 683 12.35 -14.58 -12.13
N THR A 684 12.52 -13.75 -11.10
CA THR A 684 12.97 -12.36 -11.25
C THR A 684 14.35 -12.27 -11.88
N ASN A 685 15.31 -13.06 -11.40
CA ASN A 685 16.67 -13.11 -11.94
C ASN A 685 16.69 -13.61 -13.39
N LEU A 686 15.83 -14.58 -13.71
CA LEU A 686 15.68 -15.10 -15.07
C LEU A 686 15.13 -14.03 -16.02
N VAL A 687 14.08 -13.30 -15.62
CA VAL A 687 13.54 -12.17 -16.41
C VAL A 687 14.61 -11.10 -16.61
N THR A 688 15.33 -10.74 -15.55
CA THR A 688 16.42 -9.75 -15.60
C THR A 688 17.50 -10.16 -16.59
N PHE A 689 17.93 -11.42 -16.53
CA PHE A 689 18.89 -12.01 -17.45
C PHE A 689 18.41 -11.95 -18.90
N LEU A 690 17.18 -12.38 -19.17
CA LEU A 690 16.62 -12.41 -20.53
C LEU A 690 16.53 -11.00 -21.14
N VAL A 691 16.09 -10.02 -20.35
CA VAL A 691 15.97 -8.62 -20.79
C VAL A 691 17.35 -8.00 -21.04
N LEU A 692 18.29 -8.12 -20.09
CA LEU A 692 19.65 -7.62 -20.26
C LEU A 692 20.35 -8.30 -21.43
N GLY A 693 20.20 -9.63 -21.55
CA GLY A 693 20.82 -10.42 -22.61
C GLY A 693 20.30 -10.02 -23.98
N TRP A 694 19.00 -9.73 -24.11
CA TRP A 694 18.41 -9.22 -25.34
C TRP A 694 18.93 -7.81 -25.69
N LEU A 695 18.99 -6.89 -24.72
CA LEU A 695 19.47 -5.53 -24.91
C LEU A 695 20.99 -5.44 -25.16
N ALA A 696 21.77 -6.40 -24.68
CA ALA A 696 23.22 -6.44 -24.83
C ALA A 696 23.67 -6.99 -26.19
N ARG A 697 22.78 -7.61 -26.98
CA ARG A 697 23.07 -8.15 -28.33
C ARG A 697 23.85 -7.18 -29.24
N PRO A 698 23.48 -5.89 -29.38
CA PRO A 698 24.22 -4.95 -30.22
C PRO A 698 25.59 -4.54 -29.67
N LEU A 699 25.90 -4.82 -28.39
CA LEU A 699 27.17 -4.47 -27.76
C LEU A 699 28.26 -5.55 -27.97
N VAL A 700 27.88 -6.72 -28.48
CA VAL A 700 28.77 -7.87 -28.61
C VAL A 700 28.70 -8.42 -30.03
N SER A 701 29.82 -8.41 -30.75
CA SER A 701 29.89 -8.88 -32.15
C SER A 701 29.79 -10.41 -32.27
N ASN A 702 30.35 -11.17 -31.32
CA ASN A 702 30.29 -12.62 -31.25
C ASN A 702 30.24 -13.08 -29.79
N LEU A 703 29.09 -13.66 -29.39
CA LEU A 703 28.85 -14.08 -28.01
C LEU A 703 29.63 -15.34 -27.62
N PHE A 704 29.81 -16.27 -28.57
CA PHE A 704 30.55 -17.51 -28.37
C PHE A 704 32.00 -17.32 -28.77
N GLN A 705 32.91 -17.50 -27.81
CA GLN A 705 34.35 -17.35 -27.96
C GLN A 705 35.04 -18.58 -27.38
N PRO A 706 36.26 -18.93 -27.81
CA PRO A 706 37.00 -20.02 -27.18
C PRO A 706 37.28 -19.71 -25.70
N LEU A 707 37.22 -20.75 -24.87
CA LEU A 707 37.63 -20.67 -23.47
C LEU A 707 39.14 -20.46 -23.39
N ASP A 708 39.54 -19.40 -22.71
CA ASP A 708 40.93 -19.01 -22.51
C ASP A 708 41.25 -19.10 -21.01
N PHE A 709 41.80 -20.24 -20.61
CA PHE A 709 42.18 -20.51 -19.23
C PHE A 709 43.27 -19.58 -18.71
N GLY A 710 44.17 -19.11 -19.59
CA GLY A 710 45.19 -18.13 -19.24
C GLY A 710 44.56 -16.80 -18.84
N LEU A 711 43.58 -16.34 -19.65
CA LEU A 711 42.81 -15.14 -19.33
C LEU A 711 41.97 -15.30 -18.06
N MET A 712 41.32 -16.45 -17.86
CA MET A 712 40.55 -16.72 -16.64
C MET A 712 41.43 -16.69 -15.37
N TRP A 713 42.62 -17.27 -15.42
CA TRP A 713 43.57 -17.22 -14.29
C TRP A 713 44.07 -15.80 -14.03
N HIS A 714 44.33 -15.03 -15.09
CA HIS A 714 44.70 -13.63 -14.98
C HIS A 714 43.58 -12.78 -14.37
N MET A 715 42.32 -13.00 -14.78
CA MET A 715 41.14 -12.35 -14.20
C MET A 715 41.04 -12.60 -12.69
N MET A 716 41.25 -13.84 -12.25
CA MET A 716 41.26 -14.20 -10.82
C MET A 716 42.42 -13.52 -10.09
N GLY A 717 43.62 -13.52 -10.68
CA GLY A 717 44.82 -12.91 -10.11
C GLY A 717 44.69 -11.39 -9.88
N GLU A 718 43.96 -10.68 -10.74
CA GLU A 718 43.69 -9.24 -10.59
C GLU A 718 42.49 -8.98 -9.65
N SER A 719 41.49 -9.87 -9.62
CA SER A 719 40.22 -9.60 -8.93
C SER A 719 40.14 -10.13 -7.50
N TRP A 720 41.02 -11.06 -7.08
CA TRP A 720 40.97 -11.64 -5.73
C TRP A 720 41.05 -10.62 -4.58
N PRO A 721 41.80 -9.50 -4.65
CA PRO A 721 41.82 -8.54 -3.55
C PRO A 721 40.48 -7.82 -3.41
N LEU A 722 39.81 -7.54 -4.54
CA LEU A 722 38.49 -6.92 -4.56
C LEU A 722 37.43 -7.88 -4.02
N MET A 723 37.53 -9.16 -4.38
CA MET A 723 36.65 -10.23 -3.86
C MET A 723 36.81 -10.38 -2.35
N ILE A 724 38.04 -10.53 -1.83
CA ILE A 724 38.27 -10.66 -0.39
C ILE A 724 37.78 -9.43 0.35
N ASN A 725 38.05 -8.23 -0.16
CA ASN A 725 37.59 -7.00 0.47
C ASN A 725 36.05 -6.95 0.53
N HIS A 726 35.37 -7.32 -0.55
CA HIS A 726 33.91 -7.34 -0.59
C HIS A 726 33.33 -8.41 0.34
N LEU A 727 33.93 -9.60 0.37
CA LEU A 727 33.52 -10.68 1.27
C LEU A 727 33.68 -10.28 2.74
N LEU A 728 34.84 -9.76 3.12
CA LEU A 728 35.10 -9.31 4.50
C LEU A 728 34.16 -8.18 4.91
N ALA A 729 33.89 -7.21 4.02
CA ALA A 729 32.93 -6.16 4.30
C ALA A 729 31.50 -6.70 4.50
N THR A 730 31.06 -7.66 3.68
CA THR A 730 29.73 -8.27 3.83
C THR A 730 29.63 -9.12 5.09
N VAL A 731 30.66 -9.91 5.40
CA VAL A 731 30.73 -10.68 6.65
C VAL A 731 30.68 -9.73 7.84
N PHE A 732 31.46 -8.65 7.84
CA PHE A 732 31.45 -7.64 8.91
C PHE A 732 30.05 -7.12 9.26
N PHE A 733 29.20 -6.89 8.26
CA PHE A 733 27.85 -6.35 8.45
C PHE A 733 26.75 -7.38 8.71
N LYS A 734 26.99 -8.66 8.40
CA LYS A 734 25.91 -9.68 8.40
C LYS A 734 26.25 -10.97 9.15
N ILE A 735 27.45 -11.11 9.69
CA ILE A 735 27.87 -12.33 10.42
C ILE A 735 27.07 -12.55 11.70
N ASP A 736 26.64 -11.45 12.32
CA ASP A 736 25.77 -11.44 13.50
C ASP A 736 24.44 -12.17 13.25
N VAL A 737 23.84 -12.01 12.06
CA VAL A 737 22.60 -12.72 11.68
C VAL A 737 22.79 -14.23 11.67
N VAL A 738 23.93 -14.72 11.17
CA VAL A 738 24.22 -16.16 11.08
C VAL A 738 24.53 -16.74 12.46
N LEU A 739 25.31 -16.03 13.28
CA LEU A 739 25.59 -16.44 14.66
C LEU A 739 24.32 -16.40 15.52
N MET A 740 23.46 -15.40 15.32
CA MET A 740 22.21 -15.23 16.05
C MET A 740 21.19 -16.32 15.72
N GLU A 741 21.10 -16.73 14.46
CA GLU A 741 20.24 -17.87 14.09
C GLU A 741 20.65 -19.12 14.85
N ALA A 742 21.95 -19.41 14.88
CA ALA A 742 22.49 -20.60 15.53
C ALA A 742 22.36 -20.57 17.08
N ILE A 743 22.39 -19.40 17.71
CA ILE A 743 22.46 -19.27 19.18
C ILE A 743 21.11 -18.87 19.81
N ASN A 744 20.32 -18.01 19.16
CA ASN A 744 19.06 -17.49 19.69
C ASN A 744 17.83 -17.86 18.85
N GLY A 745 18.02 -18.47 17.67
CA GLY A 745 16.92 -18.96 16.83
C GLY A 745 16.34 -17.94 15.85
N LYS A 746 15.53 -18.46 14.92
CA LYS A 746 14.96 -17.74 13.77
C LYS A 746 14.11 -16.52 14.14
N THR A 747 13.33 -16.58 15.23
CA THR A 747 12.40 -15.51 15.59
C THR A 747 13.14 -14.22 15.96
N ILE A 748 14.19 -14.34 16.78
CA ILE A 748 15.04 -13.21 17.15
C ILE A 748 15.75 -12.64 15.92
N VAL A 749 16.19 -13.49 14.98
CA VAL A 749 16.77 -13.04 13.71
C VAL A 749 15.78 -12.20 12.90
N GLY A 750 14.51 -12.59 12.82
CA GLY A 750 13.47 -11.81 12.12
C GLY A 750 13.21 -10.45 12.79
N GLN A 751 13.12 -10.44 14.12
CA GLN A 751 12.96 -9.22 14.91
C GLN A 751 14.15 -8.27 14.74
N TYR A 752 15.36 -8.79 14.85
CA TYR A 752 16.61 -8.04 14.69
C TYR A 752 16.83 -7.53 13.25
N SER A 753 16.57 -8.36 12.25
CA SER A 753 16.74 -7.99 10.83
C SER A 753 15.79 -6.88 10.37
N THR A 754 14.68 -6.71 11.07
CA THR A 754 13.76 -5.58 10.84
C THR A 754 14.39 -4.24 11.20
N ALA A 755 15.25 -4.19 12.23
CA ALA A 755 16.05 -3.01 12.55
C ALA A 755 17.06 -2.70 11.43
N TYR A 756 17.74 -3.72 10.89
CA TYR A 756 18.67 -3.56 9.77
C TYR A 756 18.03 -2.92 8.54
N LYS A 757 16.77 -3.20 8.23
CA LYS A 757 16.08 -2.59 7.08
C LYS A 757 16.05 -1.06 7.14
N TRP A 758 15.88 -0.49 8.33
CA TRP A 758 15.93 0.96 8.55
C TRP A 758 17.35 1.51 8.33
N LEU A 759 18.37 0.83 8.85
CA LEU A 759 19.78 1.23 8.66
C LEU A 759 20.17 1.18 7.18
N ASP A 760 19.82 0.10 6.49
CA ASP A 760 20.11 -0.07 5.07
C ASP A 760 19.40 1.01 4.23
N ALA A 761 18.21 1.48 4.65
CA ALA A 761 17.53 2.60 3.99
C ALA A 761 18.26 3.94 4.18
N LEU A 762 18.83 4.18 5.36
CA LEU A 762 19.59 5.40 5.67
C LEU A 762 20.97 5.45 4.99
N ASN A 763 21.59 4.29 4.77
CA ASN A 763 22.92 4.18 4.14
C ASN A 763 22.98 4.62 2.67
N ILE A 764 21.84 4.97 2.07
CA ILE A 764 21.81 5.59 0.73
C ILE A 764 22.39 7.02 0.74
N ILE A 765 22.27 7.74 1.86
CA ILE A 765 22.73 9.12 2.01
C ILE A 765 24.25 9.25 1.83
N PRO A 766 25.11 8.51 2.56
CA PRO A 766 26.55 8.60 2.37
C PRO A 766 26.97 8.09 0.99
N ALA A 767 26.29 7.08 0.43
CA ALA A 767 26.59 6.56 -0.89
C ALA A 767 26.44 7.62 -2.00
N PHE A 768 25.42 8.47 -1.92
CA PHE A 768 25.26 9.57 -2.89
C PHE A 768 26.31 10.66 -2.72
N LEU A 769 26.65 11.00 -1.47
CA LEU A 769 27.71 11.98 -1.22
C LEU A 769 29.06 11.48 -1.73
N THR A 770 29.40 10.21 -1.48
CA THR A 770 30.65 9.62 -1.95
C THR A 770 30.68 9.51 -3.46
N MET A 771 29.60 9.09 -4.12
CA MET A 771 29.52 9.03 -5.57
C MET A 771 29.78 10.40 -6.22
N ALA A 772 29.24 11.48 -5.65
CA ALA A 772 29.45 12.83 -6.13
C ALA A 772 30.89 13.36 -5.88
N LEU A 773 31.49 13.00 -4.74
CA LEU A 773 32.81 13.50 -4.33
C LEU A 773 33.98 12.64 -4.82
N LEU A 774 33.74 11.38 -5.19
CA LEU A 774 34.78 10.41 -5.55
C LEU A 774 35.68 10.89 -6.70
N PRO A 775 35.18 11.43 -7.83
CA PRO A 775 36.06 11.88 -8.91
C PRO A 775 36.98 13.04 -8.49
N VAL A 776 36.48 13.92 -7.62
CA VAL A 776 37.25 15.06 -7.08
C VAL A 776 38.33 14.55 -6.13
N MET A 777 37.98 13.66 -5.21
CA MET A 777 38.90 13.08 -4.25
C MET A 777 39.98 12.21 -4.92
N ALA A 778 39.62 11.43 -5.95
CA ALA A 778 40.56 10.62 -6.72
C ALA A 778 41.61 11.47 -7.44
N ARG A 779 41.22 12.60 -8.03
CA ARG A 779 42.15 13.55 -8.66
C ARG A 779 43.07 14.21 -7.63
N GLN A 780 42.50 14.68 -6.52
CA GLN A 780 43.27 15.31 -5.44
C GLN A 780 44.20 14.34 -4.71
N ALA A 781 43.89 13.04 -4.70
CA ALA A 781 44.76 12.01 -4.15
C ALA A 781 46.10 11.89 -4.90
N GLN A 782 46.13 12.22 -6.19
CA GLN A 782 47.36 12.25 -6.98
C GLN A 782 48.04 13.63 -6.90
N ASP A 783 47.25 14.70 -7.10
CA ASP A 783 47.84 16.01 -7.41
C ASP A 783 47.82 17.03 -6.25
N ASN A 784 47.00 16.82 -5.21
CA ASN A 784 46.79 17.82 -4.15
C ASN A 784 46.32 17.20 -2.81
N ARG A 785 47.25 16.59 -2.08
CA ARG A 785 46.99 15.98 -0.75
C ARG A 785 46.39 16.95 0.29
N PRO A 786 46.82 18.22 0.39
CA PRO A 786 46.16 19.19 1.27
C PRO A 786 44.71 19.49 0.86
N GLY A 787 44.42 19.53 -0.44
CA GLY A 787 43.08 19.67 -0.98
C GLY A 787 42.18 18.48 -0.63
N LEU A 788 42.69 17.26 -0.81
CA LEU A 788 42.02 16.02 -0.39
C LEU A 788 41.68 16.05 1.10
N ARG A 789 42.64 16.43 1.95
CA ARG A 789 42.43 16.55 3.40
C ARG A 789 41.26 17.46 3.76
N ARG A 790 41.19 18.64 3.14
CA ARG A 790 40.13 19.62 3.41
C ARG A 790 38.77 19.12 2.94
N ASN A 791 38.71 18.54 1.73
CA ASN A 791 37.47 18.04 1.15
C ASN A 791 36.94 16.80 1.89
N TYR A 792 37.83 15.88 2.29
CA TYR A 792 37.50 14.75 3.14
C TYR A 792 36.99 15.20 4.52
N GLY A 793 37.68 16.15 5.17
CA GLY A 793 37.24 16.71 6.45
C GLY A 793 35.87 17.40 6.36
N LEU A 794 35.61 18.11 5.27
CA LEU A 794 34.31 18.73 5.01
C LEU A 794 33.21 17.68 4.78
N ALA A 795 33.49 16.64 3.98
CA ALA A 795 32.54 15.55 3.73
C ALA A 795 32.15 14.83 5.03
N VAL A 796 33.14 14.48 5.87
CA VAL A 796 32.89 13.88 7.19
C VAL A 796 32.08 14.83 8.08
N LYS A 797 32.42 16.11 8.12
CA LYS A 797 31.66 17.11 8.90
C LYS A 797 30.19 17.14 8.48
N LEU A 798 29.92 17.20 7.18
CA LEU A 798 28.57 17.25 6.63
C LEU A 798 27.78 15.97 6.96
N LEU A 799 28.39 14.80 6.81
CA LEU A 799 27.73 13.52 7.15
C LEU A 799 27.45 13.38 8.64
N VAL A 800 28.37 13.77 9.51
CA VAL A 800 28.13 13.70 10.95
C VAL A 800 27.05 14.69 11.38
N MET A 801 27.04 15.87 10.77
CA MET A 801 25.98 16.87 11.00
C MET A 801 24.59 16.36 10.64
N THR A 802 24.46 15.45 9.66
CA THR A 802 23.18 14.86 9.29
C THR A 802 22.91 13.53 10.02
N ALA A 803 23.93 12.71 10.27
CA ALA A 803 23.81 11.41 10.93
C ALA A 803 23.36 11.52 12.40
N LEU A 804 23.94 12.46 13.15
CA LEU A 804 23.66 12.61 14.57
C LEU A 804 22.20 12.96 14.89
N PRO A 805 21.55 13.96 14.27
CA PRO A 805 20.14 14.23 14.54
C PRO A 805 19.24 13.08 14.08
N VAL A 806 19.58 12.38 12.99
CA VAL A 806 18.87 11.18 12.54
C VAL A 806 18.96 10.09 13.60
N ALA A 807 20.14 9.84 14.18
CA ALA A 807 20.32 8.88 15.26
C ALA A 807 19.47 9.24 16.48
N VAL A 808 19.56 10.51 16.94
CA VAL A 808 18.78 11.00 18.08
C VAL A 808 17.29 10.80 17.88
N VAL A 809 16.72 11.31 16.78
CA VAL A 809 15.27 11.22 16.53
C VAL A 809 14.84 9.76 16.42
N THR A 810 15.58 8.94 15.68
CA THR A 810 15.28 7.52 15.47
C THR A 810 15.28 6.73 16.77
N THR A 811 16.16 7.04 17.73
CA THR A 811 16.12 6.39 19.06
C THR A 811 14.76 6.55 19.75
N PHE A 812 14.09 7.70 19.61
CA PHE A 812 12.76 7.87 20.21
C PHE A 812 11.64 7.25 19.38
N ILE A 813 11.71 7.35 18.04
CA ILE A 813 10.67 6.79 17.14
C ILE A 813 10.90 5.30 16.77
N ALA A 814 11.90 4.62 17.32
CA ALA A 814 12.25 3.26 16.89
C ALA A 814 11.10 2.25 17.06
N GLU A 815 10.40 2.27 18.20
CA GLU A 815 9.25 1.41 18.45
C GLU A 815 8.12 1.65 17.42
N PRO A 816 7.62 2.89 17.21
CA PRO A 816 6.58 3.11 16.20
C PRO A 816 7.08 2.80 14.78
N LEU A 817 8.35 3.04 14.45
CA LEU A 817 8.90 2.65 13.14
C LEU A 817 8.85 1.13 12.92
N VAL A 818 9.24 0.33 13.93
CA VAL A 818 9.20 -1.13 13.84
C VAL A 818 7.76 -1.65 13.87
N ARG A 819 6.88 -1.09 14.71
CA ARG A 819 5.45 -1.43 14.73
C ARG A 819 4.78 -1.16 13.39
N VAL A 820 5.09 -0.03 12.75
CA VAL A 820 4.58 0.27 11.41
C VAL A 820 5.11 -0.76 10.42
N LEU A 821 6.42 -1.00 10.39
CA LEU A 821 7.04 -1.87 9.39
C LEU A 821 6.62 -3.35 9.51
N GLY A 822 6.72 -3.95 10.70
CA GLY A 822 6.48 -5.39 10.91
C GLY A 822 5.19 -5.75 11.66
N GLY A 823 4.65 -4.82 12.47
CA GLY A 823 3.55 -5.07 13.39
C GLY A 823 3.99 -5.32 14.85
N PRO A 824 3.05 -5.49 15.79
CA PRO A 824 3.33 -5.70 17.21
C PRO A 824 4.24 -6.90 17.51
N GLN A 825 4.08 -8.01 16.78
CA GLN A 825 4.89 -9.23 16.86
C GLN A 825 6.43 -9.04 16.68
N TYR A 826 6.87 -7.89 16.17
CA TYR A 826 8.30 -7.55 16.05
C TYR A 826 8.86 -6.77 17.25
N LEU A 827 7.99 -6.38 18.19
CA LEU A 827 8.33 -5.69 19.43
C LEU A 827 8.39 -6.68 20.61
N PRO A 828 9.11 -6.32 21.68
CA PRO A 828 9.96 -5.13 21.83
C PRO A 828 11.34 -5.26 21.16
N ALA A 829 11.77 -6.47 20.79
CA ALA A 829 13.15 -6.76 20.41
C ALA A 829 13.64 -5.95 19.19
N GLY A 830 12.85 -5.87 18.11
CA GLY A 830 13.21 -5.11 16.92
C GLY A 830 13.31 -3.60 17.20
N GLY A 831 12.43 -3.07 18.06
CA GLY A 831 12.45 -1.68 18.50
C GLY A 831 13.74 -1.36 19.27
N ILE A 832 14.04 -2.14 20.30
CA ILE A 832 15.25 -1.97 21.12
C ILE A 832 16.53 -2.12 20.27
N ALA A 833 16.56 -3.11 19.37
CA ALA A 833 17.68 -3.28 18.45
C ALA A 833 17.92 -2.02 17.62
N LEU A 834 16.87 -1.44 17.03
CA LEU A 834 16.97 -0.20 16.25
C LEU A 834 17.42 1.00 17.11
N GLN A 835 16.92 1.13 18.33
CA GLN A 835 17.33 2.20 19.27
C GLN A 835 18.83 2.22 19.52
N ILE A 836 19.43 1.04 19.66
CA ILE A 836 20.87 0.88 19.92
C ILE A 836 21.65 1.00 18.60
N MET A 837 21.30 0.20 17.59
CA MET A 837 22.07 0.10 16.35
C MET A 837 22.14 1.41 15.56
N ILE A 838 21.16 2.30 15.70
CA ILE A 838 21.18 3.57 14.98
C ILE A 838 22.41 4.43 15.32
N TRP A 839 22.99 4.25 16.51
CA TRP A 839 24.22 4.94 16.91
C TRP A 839 25.48 4.42 16.18
N SER A 840 25.36 3.33 15.41
CA SER A 840 26.40 2.89 14.48
C SER A 840 26.46 3.79 13.23
N ILE A 841 25.35 4.42 12.83
CA ILE A 841 25.26 5.25 11.60
C ILE A 841 26.28 6.40 11.54
N PRO A 842 26.45 7.24 12.59
CA PRO A 842 27.47 8.30 12.56
C PRO A 842 28.89 7.78 12.31
N LEU A 843 29.25 6.63 12.88
CA LEU A 843 30.56 6.00 12.69
C LEU A 843 30.66 5.33 11.31
N GLY A 844 29.64 4.57 10.92
CA GLY A 844 29.56 3.88 9.64
C GLY A 844 29.61 4.85 8.45
N TRP A 845 29.01 6.03 8.56
CA TRP A 845 29.08 7.05 7.50
C TRP A 845 30.47 7.68 7.37
N ILE A 846 31.19 7.86 8.47
CA ILE A 846 32.61 8.24 8.45
C ILE A 846 33.41 7.13 7.76
N ASN A 847 33.21 5.87 8.16
CA ASN A 847 33.90 4.72 7.60
C ASN A 847 33.61 4.56 6.10
N SER A 848 32.37 4.80 5.67
CA SER A 848 31.95 4.77 4.26
C SER A 848 32.79 5.72 3.41
N VAL A 849 32.83 7.02 3.75
CA VAL A 849 33.67 7.99 3.00
C VAL A 849 35.15 7.63 3.07
N THR A 850 35.61 7.20 4.25
CA THR A 850 37.03 6.90 4.47
C THR A 850 37.48 5.71 3.63
N ASN A 851 36.66 4.68 3.52
CA ASN A 851 36.87 3.53 2.64
C ASN A 851 37.12 3.99 1.19
N TYR A 852 36.28 4.88 0.64
CA TYR A 852 36.48 5.42 -0.71
C TYR A 852 37.75 6.25 -0.85
N VAL A 853 38.12 7.04 0.17
CA VAL A 853 39.38 7.80 0.16
C VAL A 853 40.60 6.88 0.18
N ILE A 854 40.58 5.81 0.98
CA ILE A 854 41.66 4.81 1.01
C ILE A 854 41.80 4.10 -0.35
N VAL A 855 40.67 3.80 -1.00
CA VAL A 855 40.66 3.25 -2.36
C VAL A 855 41.26 4.25 -3.36
N ALA A 856 40.88 5.54 -3.28
CA ALA A 856 41.43 6.60 -4.12
C ALA A 856 42.94 6.82 -3.92
N LEU A 857 43.46 6.50 -2.73
CA LEU A 857 44.88 6.52 -2.39
C LEU A 857 45.64 5.24 -2.83
N ASN A 858 44.98 4.31 -3.53
CA ASN A 858 45.52 3.01 -3.94
C ASN A 858 46.03 2.13 -2.78
N ARG A 859 45.45 2.25 -1.58
CA ARG A 859 45.83 1.49 -0.37
C ARG A 859 44.91 0.30 -0.07
N GLN A 860 44.38 -0.34 -1.11
CA GLN A 860 43.42 -1.44 -1.01
C GLN A 860 43.93 -2.65 -0.20
N ARG A 861 45.23 -2.96 -0.23
CA ARG A 861 45.80 -4.07 0.57
C ARG A 861 45.74 -3.80 2.06
N THR A 862 45.98 -2.55 2.48
CA THR A 862 45.90 -2.15 3.89
C THR A 862 44.44 -2.09 4.36
N LEU A 863 43.52 -1.78 3.45
CA LEU A 863 42.08 -1.83 3.69
C LEU A 863 41.63 -3.27 4.07
N VAL A 864 42.12 -4.29 3.36
CA VAL A 864 41.84 -5.70 3.68
C VAL A 864 42.25 -6.04 5.12
N ILE A 865 43.43 -5.61 5.55
CA ILE A 865 43.90 -5.85 6.94
C ILE A 865 42.96 -5.19 7.96
N ALA A 866 42.49 -3.97 7.69
CA ALA A 866 41.54 -3.28 8.56
C ALA A 866 40.21 -4.05 8.69
N PHE A 867 39.69 -4.59 7.58
CA PHE A 867 38.49 -5.42 7.61
C PHE A 867 38.71 -6.77 8.30
N VAL A 868 39.87 -7.40 8.14
CA VAL A 868 40.20 -8.63 8.91
C VAL A 868 40.15 -8.34 10.41
N ILE A 869 40.77 -7.25 10.86
CA ILE A 869 40.73 -6.84 12.28
C ILE A 869 39.28 -6.63 12.74
N GLY A 870 38.48 -5.90 11.96
CA GLY A 870 37.07 -5.63 12.28
C GLY A 870 36.22 -6.89 12.33
N VAL A 871 36.37 -7.81 11.37
CA VAL A 871 35.64 -9.08 11.32
C VAL A 871 36.05 -9.99 12.47
N THR A 872 37.35 -10.11 12.77
CA THR A 872 37.82 -10.88 13.92
C THR A 872 37.26 -10.32 15.22
N PHE A 873 37.30 -9.01 15.42
CA PHE A 873 36.69 -8.37 16.59
C PHE A 873 35.19 -8.67 16.67
N ASN A 874 34.46 -8.53 15.56
CA ASN A 874 33.03 -8.75 15.50
C ASN A 874 32.66 -10.21 15.83
N ILE A 875 33.31 -11.18 15.20
CA ILE A 875 33.07 -12.61 15.43
C ILE A 875 33.39 -12.99 16.88
N THR A 876 34.57 -12.62 17.38
CA THR A 876 34.98 -12.97 18.74
C THR A 876 34.03 -12.38 19.77
N THR A 877 33.64 -11.12 19.60
CA THR A 877 32.74 -10.45 20.55
C THR A 877 31.32 -11.01 20.47
N ASN A 878 30.82 -11.33 19.27
CA ASN A 878 29.50 -11.96 19.11
C ASN A 878 29.48 -13.36 19.75
N VAL A 879 30.47 -14.22 19.49
CA VAL A 879 30.51 -15.56 20.10
C VAL A 879 30.51 -15.51 21.64
N VAL A 880 31.17 -14.50 22.23
CA VAL A 880 31.25 -14.35 23.69
C VAL A 880 29.97 -13.77 24.31
N PHE A 881 29.39 -12.72 23.73
CA PHE A 881 28.32 -11.96 24.38
C PHE A 881 26.90 -12.27 23.89
N LEU A 882 26.75 -12.82 22.68
CA LEU A 882 25.45 -13.14 22.10
C LEU A 882 24.69 -14.23 22.89
N PRO A 883 25.33 -15.27 23.47
CA PRO A 883 24.64 -16.21 24.36
C PRO A 883 24.06 -15.55 25.62
N ILE A 884 24.67 -14.47 26.11
CA ILE A 884 24.31 -13.84 27.39
C ILE A 884 23.25 -12.75 27.20
N TYR A 885 23.38 -11.93 26.16
CA TYR A 885 22.56 -10.73 25.96
C TYR A 885 21.75 -10.70 24.65
N SER A 886 21.82 -11.78 23.85
CA SER A 886 21.09 -11.93 22.59
C SER A 886 21.24 -10.71 21.64
N TYR A 887 20.17 -10.29 20.98
CA TYR A 887 20.15 -9.18 20.02
C TYR A 887 20.66 -7.84 20.59
N LYS A 888 20.57 -7.63 21.91
CA LYS A 888 21.10 -6.41 22.55
C LYS A 888 22.64 -6.38 22.48
N ALA A 889 23.30 -7.52 22.69
CA ALA A 889 24.74 -7.63 22.48
C ALA A 889 25.10 -7.35 21.02
N ALA A 890 24.41 -8.00 20.08
CA ALA A 890 24.68 -7.82 18.66
C ALA A 890 24.60 -6.34 18.25
N ALA A 891 23.54 -5.65 18.68
CA ALA A 891 23.34 -4.23 18.42
C ALA A 891 24.47 -3.33 18.95
N VAL A 892 24.95 -3.59 20.17
CA VAL A 892 26.09 -2.85 20.77
C VAL A 892 27.40 -3.20 20.06
N ILE A 893 27.61 -4.46 19.72
CA ILE A 893 28.80 -4.94 19.01
C ILE A 893 28.93 -4.29 17.65
N THR A 894 27.83 -4.02 16.94
CA THR A 894 27.85 -3.28 15.67
C THR A 894 28.50 -1.90 15.84
N ILE A 895 28.16 -1.16 16.91
CA ILE A 895 28.75 0.16 17.19
C ILE A 895 30.26 0.03 17.44
N PHE A 896 30.67 -0.92 18.29
CA PHE A 896 32.09 -1.12 18.61
C PHE A 896 32.88 -1.67 17.42
N SER A 897 32.23 -2.45 16.54
CA SER A 897 32.81 -2.95 15.31
C SER A 897 33.08 -1.79 14.35
N GLU A 898 32.13 -0.87 14.16
CA GLU A 898 32.33 0.37 13.39
C GLU A 898 33.44 1.24 14.01
N LEU A 899 33.50 1.33 15.34
CA LEU A 899 34.59 2.04 16.03
C LEU A 899 35.95 1.39 15.75
N SER A 900 36.04 0.06 15.81
CA SER A 900 37.27 -0.68 15.53
C SER A 900 37.78 -0.41 14.10
N LEU A 901 36.86 -0.39 13.13
CA LEU A 901 37.17 -0.09 11.73
C LEU A 901 37.58 1.37 11.55
N MET A 902 36.92 2.29 12.25
CA MET A 902 37.26 3.72 12.24
C MET A 902 38.68 3.97 12.76
N LEU A 903 39.09 3.27 13.83
CA LEU A 903 40.45 3.38 14.36
C LEU A 903 41.49 2.86 13.36
N ALA A 904 41.24 1.72 12.73
CA ALA A 904 42.10 1.17 11.68
C ALA A 904 42.21 2.13 10.49
N PHE A 905 41.08 2.67 10.02
CA PHE A 905 41.04 3.65 8.94
C PHE A 905 41.72 4.97 9.29
N ALA A 906 41.53 5.48 10.50
CA ALA A 906 42.19 6.69 10.98
C ALA A 906 43.71 6.52 11.03
N TRP A 907 44.20 5.33 11.37
CA TRP A 907 45.62 5.00 11.33
C TRP A 907 46.17 5.05 9.89
N ILE A 908 45.46 4.47 8.92
CA ILE A 908 45.83 4.50 7.49
C ILE A 908 45.85 5.95 6.97
N ILE A 909 44.78 6.71 7.21
CA ILE A 909 44.68 8.10 6.74
C ILE A 909 45.74 9.00 7.35
N ARG A 910 46.10 8.79 8.63
CA ARG A 910 47.13 9.57 9.30
C ARG A 910 48.49 9.43 8.62
N GLN A 911 48.80 8.25 8.08
CA GLN A 911 50.05 8.02 7.35
C GLN A 911 50.06 8.72 5.98
N GLU A 912 48.92 8.82 5.30
CA GLU A 912 48.83 9.31 3.92
C GLU A 912 48.56 10.81 3.78
N VAL A 913 47.80 11.39 4.73
CA VAL A 913 47.27 12.75 4.64
C VAL A 913 47.55 13.57 5.92
N GLY A 914 48.13 12.93 6.93
CA GLY A 914 48.45 13.54 8.23
C GLY A 914 47.27 13.58 9.19
N GLY A 915 47.47 14.20 10.36
CA GLY A 915 46.45 14.27 11.40
C GLY A 915 45.25 15.15 11.02
N MET A 916 44.04 14.60 10.98
CA MET A 916 42.81 15.32 10.57
C MET A 916 42.33 16.38 11.57
N GLY A 917 42.73 16.29 12.85
CA GLY A 917 42.21 17.16 13.89
C GLY A 917 40.74 16.91 14.19
N TRP A 918 40.35 15.63 14.27
CA TRP A 918 38.96 15.16 14.44
C TRP A 918 38.18 15.91 15.53
N HIS A 919 38.84 16.26 16.64
CA HIS A 919 38.23 17.07 17.69
C HIS A 919 37.61 18.36 17.14
N ARG A 920 38.31 19.12 16.28
CA ARG A 920 37.83 20.39 15.69
C ARG A 920 36.65 20.20 14.74
N VAL A 921 36.57 19.02 14.12
CA VAL A 921 35.55 18.68 13.13
C VAL A 921 34.25 18.25 13.82
N LEU A 922 34.35 17.48 14.91
CA LEU A 922 33.23 16.73 15.47
C LEU A 922 32.63 17.34 16.74
N TRP A 923 33.35 18.17 17.51
CA TRP A 923 32.86 18.64 18.82
C TRP A 923 31.62 19.53 18.72
N ARG A 924 31.52 20.41 17.70
CA ARG A 924 30.36 21.30 17.51
C ARG A 924 29.10 20.52 17.07
N PRO A 925 29.16 19.66 16.04
CA PRO A 925 28.03 18.77 15.73
C PRO A 925 27.65 17.87 16.90
N GLY A 926 28.64 17.31 17.63
CA GLY A 926 28.42 16.47 18.80
C GLY A 926 27.69 17.19 19.93
N LEU A 927 28.11 18.42 20.27
CA LEU A 927 27.42 19.24 21.27
C LEU A 927 25.99 19.59 20.82
N GLY A 928 25.80 19.93 19.54
CA GLY A 928 24.47 20.19 18.99
C GLY A 928 23.54 18.98 19.09
N ALA A 929 24.06 17.78 18.83
CA ALA A 929 23.29 16.54 18.96
C ALA A 929 22.97 16.19 20.42
N LEU A 930 23.90 16.41 21.35
CA LEU A 930 23.69 16.19 22.78
C LEU A 930 22.63 17.15 23.34
N LEU A 931 22.64 18.41 22.93
CA LEU A 931 21.60 19.37 23.28
C LEU A 931 20.26 18.99 22.66
N LEU A 932 20.24 18.54 21.40
CA LEU A 932 19.03 18.04 20.75
C LEU A 932 18.46 16.83 21.52
N LEU A 933 19.29 15.87 21.91
CA LEU A 933 18.89 14.69 22.68
C LEU A 933 18.19 15.09 23.99
N GLY A 934 18.76 16.03 24.75
CA GLY A 934 18.17 16.51 25.99
C GLY A 934 16.82 17.23 25.77
N ILE A 935 16.73 18.07 24.74
CA ILE A 935 15.48 18.81 24.41
C ILE A 935 14.39 17.85 23.94
N VAL A 936 14.72 16.91 23.05
CA VAL A 936 13.77 15.90 22.55
C VAL A 936 13.30 15.00 23.67
N ALA A 937 14.20 14.54 24.56
CA ALA A 937 13.82 13.74 25.73
C ALA A 937 12.81 14.47 26.64
N GLY A 938 13.00 15.77 26.84
CA GLY A 938 12.04 16.59 27.60
C GLY A 938 10.70 16.76 26.89
N LEU A 939 10.71 17.10 25.59
CA LEU A 939 9.49 17.28 24.80
C LEU A 939 8.70 15.98 24.60
N TRP A 940 9.38 14.84 24.55
CA TRP A 940 8.77 13.53 24.35
C TRP A 940 7.77 13.16 25.44
N GLN A 941 8.01 13.62 26.68
CA GLN A 941 7.09 13.41 27.82
C GLN A 941 5.77 14.17 27.67
N PHE A 942 5.74 15.26 26.90
CA PHE A 942 4.54 16.07 26.67
C PHE A 942 3.82 15.69 25.38
N SER A 943 4.57 15.57 24.28
CA SER A 943 4.02 15.23 22.96
C SER A 943 5.10 14.68 22.03
N PRO A 944 5.11 13.36 21.76
CA PRO A 944 6.03 12.74 20.81
C PRO A 944 5.96 13.35 19.41
N LEU A 945 4.76 13.68 18.94
CA LEU A 945 4.56 14.26 17.61
C LEU A 945 5.22 15.64 17.49
N LEU A 946 5.02 16.53 18.48
CA LEU A 946 5.67 17.83 18.51
C LEU A 946 7.20 17.71 18.60
N ALA A 947 7.70 16.76 19.38
CA ALA A 947 9.13 16.51 19.50
C ALA A 947 9.76 16.16 18.13
N VAL A 948 9.13 15.26 17.36
CA VAL A 948 9.60 14.88 16.01
C VAL A 948 9.55 16.06 15.05
N VAL A 949 8.43 16.78 15.00
CA VAL A 949 8.22 17.89 14.05
C VAL A 949 9.18 19.07 14.32
N LEU A 950 9.45 19.38 15.60
CA LEU A 950 10.32 20.49 15.97
C LEU A 950 11.81 20.13 15.94
N SER A 951 12.17 18.86 15.98
CA SER A 951 13.58 18.40 16.01
C SER A 951 14.47 19.00 14.90
N PRO A 952 14.06 19.03 13.61
CA PRO A 952 14.88 19.63 12.55
C PRO A 952 15.09 21.14 12.74
N VAL A 953 14.07 21.85 13.23
CA VAL A 953 14.13 23.30 13.48
C VAL A 953 15.05 23.59 14.66
N ILE A 954 14.88 22.87 15.76
CA ILE A 954 15.73 22.99 16.97
C ILE A 954 17.18 22.73 16.60
N TYR A 955 17.46 21.63 15.90
CA TYR A 955 18.81 21.30 15.48
C TYR A 955 19.39 22.34 14.52
N GLY A 956 18.60 22.84 13.57
CA GLY A 956 18.99 23.94 12.69
C GLY A 956 19.40 25.20 13.46
N VAL A 957 18.61 25.60 14.46
CA VAL A 957 18.93 26.73 15.34
C VAL A 957 20.21 26.48 16.15
N LEU A 958 20.38 25.28 16.72
CA LEU A 958 21.58 24.89 17.46
C LEU A 958 22.82 24.96 16.55
N LEU A 959 22.74 24.49 15.31
CA LEU A 959 23.85 24.59 14.35
C LEU A 959 24.16 26.05 13.97
N LEU A 960 23.16 26.91 13.81
CA LEU A 960 23.38 28.33 13.55
C LEU A 960 24.05 29.03 14.74
N ALA A 961 23.70 28.65 15.97
CA ALA A 961 24.31 29.17 17.19
C ALA A 961 25.76 28.68 17.38
N LEU A 962 26.02 27.39 17.16
CA LEU A 962 27.33 26.76 17.34
C LEU A 962 28.33 27.08 16.21
N ARG A 963 27.85 27.54 15.05
CA ARG A 963 28.64 27.90 13.86
C ARG A 963 29.70 26.83 13.51
N PRO A 964 29.29 25.61 13.11
CA PRO A 964 30.21 24.49 12.89
C PRO A 964 31.20 24.70 11.72
N PHE A 965 30.90 25.62 10.81
CA PHE A 965 31.73 25.92 9.65
C PHE A 965 32.71 27.08 9.90
N GLY A 966 33.97 26.89 9.49
CA GLY A 966 34.97 27.96 9.44
C GLY A 966 34.79 28.89 8.24
N PRO A 967 35.46 30.05 8.19
CA PRO A 967 35.32 31.02 7.10
C PRO A 967 35.61 30.44 5.71
N GLU A 968 36.66 29.62 5.59
CA GLU A 968 37.02 28.94 4.33
C GLU A 968 35.98 27.89 3.88
N GLU A 969 35.32 27.23 4.83
CA GLU A 969 34.27 26.24 4.53
C GLU A 969 32.98 26.95 4.09
N VAL A 970 32.65 28.06 4.74
CA VAL A 970 31.49 28.90 4.38
C VAL A 970 31.65 29.47 2.98
N GLU A 971 32.83 29.95 2.59
CA GLU A 971 33.09 30.43 1.22
C GLU A 971 32.91 29.34 0.15
N ARG A 972 33.19 28.08 0.49
CA ARG A 972 33.01 26.94 -0.42
C ARG A 972 31.57 26.46 -0.53
N ILE A 973 30.80 26.56 0.55
CA ILE A 973 29.37 26.17 0.59
C ILE A 973 28.47 27.30 0.08
N ALA A 974 28.87 28.56 0.26
CA ALA A 974 28.09 29.74 -0.09
C ALA A 974 27.52 29.76 -1.52
N PRO A 975 28.22 29.29 -2.58
CA PRO A 975 27.66 29.19 -3.92
C PRO A 975 26.45 28.26 -4.04
N LEU A 976 26.32 27.28 -3.13
CA LEU A 976 25.24 26.28 -3.11
C LEU A 976 24.03 26.76 -2.28
N LEU A 977 24.12 27.89 -1.58
CA LEU A 977 23.05 28.40 -0.71
C LEU A 977 22.11 29.36 -1.45
N PRO A 978 20.80 29.35 -1.15
CA PRO A 978 19.84 30.32 -1.69
C PRO A 978 20.27 31.78 -1.41
N GLY A 979 20.01 32.71 -2.33
CA GLY A 979 20.61 34.06 -2.33
C GLY A 979 20.38 34.92 -1.08
N ARG A 980 19.37 34.63 -0.24
CA ARG A 980 19.19 35.28 1.07
C ARG A 980 20.12 34.69 2.15
N VAL A 981 20.26 33.36 2.17
CA VAL A 981 21.14 32.62 3.08
C VAL A 981 22.61 32.85 2.73
N ARG A 982 22.95 32.89 1.43
CA ARG A 982 24.30 33.21 0.93
C ARG A 982 24.79 34.58 1.42
N ARG A 983 23.93 35.61 1.38
CA ARG A 983 24.25 36.98 1.85
C ARG A 983 24.45 37.05 3.36
N TRP A 984 23.68 36.26 4.11
CA TRP A 984 23.83 36.15 5.55
C TRP A 984 25.13 35.40 5.93
N ALA A 985 25.41 34.28 5.26
CA ALA A 985 26.58 33.44 5.51
C ALA A 985 27.92 34.13 5.19
N LEU A 986 28.00 34.92 4.12
CA LEU A 986 29.22 35.65 3.73
C LEU A 986 29.45 36.95 4.51
N GLY A 987 28.49 37.38 5.33
CA GLY A 987 28.51 38.67 6.05
C GLY A 987 28.33 39.88 5.12
N LYS A 988 27.62 40.92 5.59
CA LYS A 988 27.29 42.14 4.82
C LYS A 988 28.50 42.90 4.23
N ASN A 989 29.74 42.64 4.68
CA ASN A 989 30.93 43.41 4.28
C ASN A 989 31.82 42.75 3.20
N ARG A 990 31.55 41.52 2.74
CA ARG A 990 32.43 40.83 1.74
C ARG A 990 31.89 40.80 0.31
N VAL A 991 30.66 41.25 0.06
CA VAL A 991 30.00 41.17 -1.26
C VAL A 991 30.50 42.25 -2.25
N GLY A 992 31.43 43.13 -1.84
CA GLY A 992 31.87 44.29 -2.63
C GLY A 992 33.09 44.12 -3.54
N LYS A 993 33.82 42.99 -3.54
CA LYS A 993 34.99 42.82 -4.43
C LYS A 993 34.62 41.98 -5.65
N ARG A 994 34.43 42.66 -6.80
CA ARG A 994 34.42 42.05 -8.13
C ARG A 994 35.72 41.24 -8.34
N PRO A 995 35.68 40.07 -9.00
CA PRO A 995 36.90 39.44 -9.47
C PRO A 995 37.50 40.27 -10.61
N LEU A 996 38.81 40.53 -10.53
CA LEU A 996 39.61 41.01 -11.65
C LEU A 996 39.66 39.89 -12.72
N PRO A 997 39.66 40.22 -14.01
CA PRO A 997 39.74 39.23 -15.09
C PRO A 997 41.17 38.68 -15.18
N GLU A 998 41.30 37.36 -15.12
CA GLU A 998 42.41 36.56 -15.70
C GLU A 998 41.82 35.55 -16.69
#